data_AF-A0A8H6J200-F1
#
_entry.id   AF-A0A8H6J200-F1
#
_cell.length_a   1.000
_cell.length_b   1.000
_cell.length_c   1.000
_cell.angle_alpha   90.00
_cell.angle_beta   90.00
_cell.angle_gamma   90.00
#
_symmetry.space_group_name_H-M   'P 1'
#
loop_
_entity.id
_entity.type
_entity.pdbx_description
1 polymer ?
#
loop_
_entity_poly.entity_id
_entity_poly.type
_entity_poly.pdbx_seq_one_letter_code
_entity_poly.pdbx_strand_id
1 'polypeptide(L)'
;MDSHSNSVLLPGGVGDIDIDSWGFGKATDAIGETGFVNGQNIESMTRAESLVSRESTLTNKPSFFTRRRPSYATLGDNQLVDVKAYGAKGDGTSDETAVLNSILDFAANISAVAWPQIMATGSLFADMSSPRAAVRVGDEGSVDAVEIQCMMFTVKGPTAGAVLMEWNIHESSQGSAGLWDSPFRVGGAIGSDLQVENCPTKSQNDGCVAASMLMHVTTKASAYLENVWMWIADHDMDKVSQHQINIFSARGVLIESQGPTWLWVSPAAPAPFSNGLVFANDPDFRECGSSKSCAMSGGLRPVDSSTVYILSTGLYTWFQNYDQTCINSGQNTYQDRIFYAEQSYDIWIYGLVTIGHIEMITPFQGTPIVARNNRNGYASSILAWLSGSDQTAGLRNFTGYRLYTLDKLDSMSFSHEQLCDVGCGQSLASWYDGVSKCCGYYKWPSGAPLDMLGGYVWYGYNEMCSKDPVTGKFCSDVIDDFSLDDADGTIPTPYSIFGTFPWFEELLESTVAKCSIKVPTTPQDPLFPKANSTGFCVSDDWYTTQSGDTCNSIALAKGVSSADIFLGNPDIYDCTALEPGRKLCIPLQCKTYLLRGDDDCLSTSINAGVADITLYNTWINSLCDNLHSANATLGSVLFTSPAGGDFVPGPATNTSGFPGSKQTGYGSTLKSPAEGATVAPGTTLNCGGWHVVEDGESCGGVTMESGISLTLFQFTNPSVEVDSSCDASLHVGNAYCVAPLLPEAPPADDGPITVNSYSCWSSNANSPVLLKDSTTDDAMTVESCARFCRDGGYPFLGLQNSDTCLCGDKVAFNSYEDADAEFNMPCKGLSSQVCGGTNASSLFSLGDIRGLVFDYRYLGCFADKKGSSALVGQVLHGTSNTGMSVEVCEAFCVMGDNPYGYQFYFFGLEFGNTCYCGDTVSKTVETQLENAKPLLSDSDCSATCTGDSFDTCGGQDIMQLYGIVGPS
;
A
#
# COMPACT_ATOMS: atom_id res chain seq x y z
N MET A 1 -49.08 -2.96 -5.60
CA MET A 1 -50.44 -3.34 -5.15
C MET A 1 -50.49 -4.85 -5.06
N ASP A 2 -51.20 -5.41 -4.08
CA ASP A 2 -51.58 -6.82 -4.11
C ASP A 2 -52.71 -7.02 -5.12
N SER A 3 -52.44 -7.80 -6.17
CA SER A 3 -53.41 -8.12 -7.22
C SER A 3 -54.62 -8.96 -6.74
N HIS A 4 -54.53 -9.59 -5.57
CA HIS A 4 -55.59 -10.44 -5.02
C HIS A 4 -56.55 -9.67 -4.09
N SER A 5 -56.02 -8.90 -3.12
CA SER A 5 -56.84 -8.05 -2.24
C SER A 5 -57.14 -6.65 -2.81
N ASN A 6 -56.52 -6.29 -3.94
CA ASN A 6 -56.57 -4.95 -4.54
C ASN A 6 -56.10 -3.83 -3.58
N SER A 7 -55.20 -4.17 -2.64
CA SER A 7 -54.67 -3.26 -1.63
C SER A 7 -53.31 -2.68 -2.02
N VAL A 8 -52.99 -1.51 -1.48
CA VAL A 8 -51.69 -0.85 -1.67
C VAL A 8 -50.71 -1.38 -0.62
N LEU A 9 -49.82 -2.30 -1.03
CA LEU A 9 -48.75 -2.83 -0.18
C LEU A 9 -47.63 -1.83 0.12
N LEU A 10 -47.41 -0.88 -0.80
CA LEU A 10 -46.42 0.18 -0.69
C LEU A 10 -46.99 1.40 -1.44
N PRO A 11 -47.34 2.50 -0.74
CA PRO A 11 -47.86 3.70 -1.39
C PRO A 11 -46.74 4.43 -2.14
N GLY A 12 -46.99 4.78 -3.40
CA GLY A 12 -46.25 5.82 -4.09
C GLY A 12 -46.72 7.22 -3.69
N GLY A 13 -46.12 8.25 -4.28
CA GLY A 13 -46.45 9.66 -4.02
C GLY A 13 -46.12 10.57 -5.19
N VAL A 14 -46.05 11.87 -4.93
CA VAL A 14 -45.73 12.90 -5.93
C VAL A 14 -44.32 13.39 -5.68
N GLY A 15 -43.42 13.14 -6.63
CA GLY A 15 -41.97 13.29 -6.46
C GLY A 15 -41.29 11.96 -6.18
N ASP A 16 -39.97 11.98 -6.05
CA ASP A 16 -39.16 10.79 -5.77
C ASP A 16 -39.35 10.33 -4.31
N ILE A 17 -39.46 9.02 -4.11
CA ILE A 17 -39.56 8.39 -2.79
C ILE A 17 -38.37 7.47 -2.62
N ASP A 18 -37.40 7.91 -1.83
CA ASP A 18 -36.30 7.08 -1.36
C ASP A 18 -36.83 5.99 -0.41
N ILE A 19 -36.52 4.74 -0.74
CA ILE A 19 -36.84 3.56 0.08
C ILE A 19 -35.55 2.81 0.32
N ASP A 20 -35.01 2.94 1.52
CA ASP A 20 -33.75 2.31 1.93
C ASP A 20 -33.72 0.80 1.71
N SER A 21 -34.75 0.11 2.20
CA SER A 21 -34.99 -1.31 1.95
C SER A 21 -36.43 -1.67 2.31
N TRP A 22 -37.08 -2.50 1.49
CA TRP A 22 -38.47 -2.90 1.66
C TRP A 22 -38.66 -4.37 1.30
N GLY A 23 -39.50 -5.05 2.07
CA GLY A 23 -39.63 -6.50 2.07
C GLY A 23 -41.05 -7.02 1.90
N PHE A 24 -41.21 -8.02 1.03
CA PHE A 24 -42.36 -8.91 1.02
C PHE A 24 -41.88 -10.36 0.89
N GLY A 25 -41.97 -11.13 1.97
CA GLY A 25 -41.44 -12.50 2.04
C GLY A 25 -40.82 -12.84 3.39
N LYS A 26 -40.13 -13.97 3.46
CA LYS A 26 -39.55 -14.47 4.71
C LYS A 26 -38.19 -13.83 5.01
N ALA A 27 -38.10 -13.04 6.07
CA ALA A 27 -36.84 -12.55 6.60
C ALA A 27 -36.44 -13.37 7.84
N THR A 28 -35.15 -13.65 7.97
CA THR A 28 -34.59 -14.30 9.16
C THR A 28 -33.71 -13.31 9.90
N ASP A 29 -33.90 -13.19 11.20
CA ASP A 29 -33.05 -12.37 12.07
C ASP A 29 -31.70 -13.04 12.40
N ALA A 30 -30.90 -12.36 13.22
CA ALA A 30 -29.56 -12.78 13.59
C ALA A 30 -29.49 -13.99 14.55
N ILE A 31 -30.58 -14.30 15.28
CA ILE A 31 -30.66 -15.50 16.14
C ILE A 31 -31.23 -16.72 15.38
N GLY A 32 -31.69 -16.51 14.15
CA GLY A 32 -32.19 -17.54 13.24
C GLY A 32 -33.71 -17.72 13.27
N GLU A 33 -34.46 -16.80 13.86
CA GLU A 33 -35.92 -16.82 13.79
C GLU A 33 -36.41 -16.26 12.45
N THR A 34 -37.16 -17.06 11.69
CA THR A 34 -37.71 -16.66 10.39
C THR A 34 -39.14 -16.12 10.51
N GLY A 35 -39.31 -14.81 10.35
CA GLY A 35 -40.61 -14.13 10.25
C GLY A 35 -41.07 -13.89 8.81
N PHE A 36 -42.36 -13.61 8.61
CA PHE A 36 -42.88 -13.15 7.31
C PHE A 36 -43.07 -11.62 7.33
N VAL A 37 -42.32 -10.91 6.50
CA VAL A 37 -42.46 -9.47 6.29
C VAL A 37 -43.57 -9.26 5.26
N ASN A 38 -44.62 -8.55 5.66
CA ASN A 38 -45.80 -8.29 4.83
C ASN A 38 -45.82 -6.86 4.29
N GLY A 39 -44.87 -6.53 3.41
CA GLY A 39 -44.82 -5.24 2.73
C GLY A 39 -44.38 -4.09 3.64
N GLN A 40 -43.26 -4.27 4.34
CA GLN A 40 -42.74 -3.30 5.31
C GLN A 40 -41.27 -2.99 5.03
N ASN A 41 -40.77 -1.89 5.57
CA ASN A 41 -39.33 -1.63 5.57
C ASN A 41 -38.63 -2.73 6.35
N ILE A 42 -37.51 -3.21 5.83
CA ILE A 42 -36.63 -4.18 6.49
C ILE A 42 -35.28 -3.51 6.76
N GLU A 43 -34.49 -4.11 7.62
CA GLU A 43 -33.14 -3.62 7.90
C GLU A 43 -32.29 -3.61 6.61
N SER A 44 -31.35 -2.67 6.54
CA SER A 44 -30.46 -2.45 5.39
C SER A 44 -29.04 -2.26 5.90
N MET A 45 -28.05 -2.83 5.21
CA MET A 45 -26.66 -2.57 5.56
C MET A 45 -26.30 -1.10 5.34
N THR A 46 -25.43 -0.59 6.21
CA THR A 46 -24.60 0.58 5.89
C THR A 46 -23.62 0.15 4.83
N ARG A 47 -23.74 0.67 3.60
CA ARG A 47 -22.85 0.28 2.50
C ARG A 47 -21.44 0.83 2.76
N ALA A 48 -20.45 -0.04 2.85
CA ALA A 48 -19.05 0.36 2.98
C ALA A 48 -18.62 1.30 1.84
N GLU A 49 -17.87 2.35 2.17
CA GLU A 49 -17.49 3.43 1.25
C GLU A 49 -16.72 2.93 0.03
N SER A 50 -15.85 1.93 0.20
CA SER A 50 -15.07 1.32 -0.88
C SER A 50 -15.94 0.62 -1.95
N LEU A 51 -17.16 0.18 -1.60
CA LEU A 51 -18.05 -0.57 -2.49
C LEU A 51 -19.04 0.31 -3.29
N VAL A 52 -19.08 1.62 -3.03
CA VAL A 52 -20.10 2.54 -3.55
C VAL A 52 -19.51 3.66 -4.41
N SER A 53 -20.30 4.19 -5.33
CA SER A 53 -19.92 5.36 -6.13
C SER A 53 -19.92 6.62 -5.26
N ARG A 54 -18.90 7.47 -5.41
CA ARG A 54 -18.84 8.80 -4.77
C ARG A 54 -20.01 9.71 -5.18
N GLU A 55 -20.55 9.51 -6.38
CA GLU A 55 -21.71 10.23 -6.89
C GLU A 55 -23.03 9.47 -6.66
N SER A 56 -24.02 10.17 -6.12
CA SER A 56 -25.44 9.82 -6.21
C SER A 56 -26.22 11.09 -6.53
N THR A 57 -26.74 11.19 -7.75
CA THR A 57 -27.55 12.33 -8.22
C THR A 57 -29.05 12.14 -7.96
N LEU A 58 -29.46 11.01 -7.36
CA LEU A 58 -30.86 10.57 -7.32
C LEU A 58 -31.37 10.13 -5.94
N THR A 59 -30.51 9.77 -4.99
CA THR A 59 -30.95 9.28 -3.66
C THR A 59 -29.99 9.74 -2.55
N ASN A 60 -30.47 9.82 -1.31
CA ASN A 60 -29.67 10.24 -0.14
C ASN A 60 -28.56 9.25 0.30
N LYS A 61 -28.36 8.13 -0.43
CA LYS A 61 -27.27 7.16 -0.15
C LYS A 61 -26.49 6.84 -1.42
N PRO A 62 -25.16 6.67 -1.34
CA PRO A 62 -24.36 6.32 -2.51
C PRO A 62 -24.72 4.92 -3.03
N SER A 63 -24.79 4.78 -4.36
CA SER A 63 -25.16 3.51 -5.02
C SER A 63 -23.98 2.55 -5.04
N PHE A 64 -24.22 1.23 -5.09
CA PHE A 64 -23.12 0.29 -5.33
C PHE A 64 -22.43 0.62 -6.64
N PHE A 65 -21.10 0.60 -6.62
CA PHE A 65 -20.29 0.95 -7.78
C PHE A 65 -20.56 -0.03 -8.94
N THR A 66 -20.76 0.53 -10.12
CA THR A 66 -20.97 -0.22 -11.38
C THR A 66 -20.17 0.40 -12.49
N ARG A 67 -19.50 -0.44 -13.28
CA ARG A 67 -18.65 -0.07 -14.40
C ARG A 67 -18.97 -0.98 -15.59
N ARG A 68 -19.64 -0.42 -16.60
CA ARG A 68 -19.92 -1.15 -17.83
C ARG A 68 -18.61 -1.55 -18.52
N ARG A 69 -18.66 -2.66 -19.26
CA ARG A 69 -17.56 -3.10 -20.12
C ARG A 69 -17.00 -1.94 -20.96
N PRO A 70 -15.70 -1.64 -20.87
CA PRO A 70 -15.04 -0.63 -21.70
C PRO A 70 -15.30 -0.85 -23.20
N SER A 71 -15.62 0.22 -23.92
CA SER A 71 -15.95 0.13 -25.36
C SER A 71 -14.74 0.32 -26.28
N TYR A 72 -13.67 0.93 -25.76
CA TYR A 72 -12.45 1.33 -26.50
C TYR A 72 -12.70 2.09 -27.82
N ALA A 73 -13.86 2.73 -27.95
CA ALA A 73 -14.32 3.36 -29.21
C ALA A 73 -13.47 4.55 -29.68
N THR A 74 -12.50 4.99 -28.86
CA THR A 74 -11.58 6.10 -29.11
C THR A 74 -10.12 5.67 -29.26
N LEU A 75 -9.79 4.37 -29.16
CA LEU A 75 -8.43 3.89 -29.38
C LEU A 75 -8.06 3.91 -30.88
N GLY A 76 -6.81 4.28 -31.17
CA GLY A 76 -6.24 4.19 -32.52
C GLY A 76 -5.70 2.78 -32.84
N ASP A 77 -5.52 2.49 -34.13
CA ASP A 77 -4.96 1.21 -34.62
C ASP A 77 -3.58 0.88 -34.02
N ASN A 78 -2.82 1.89 -33.58
CA ASN A 78 -1.51 1.76 -32.92
C ASN A 78 -1.59 1.40 -31.43
N GLN A 79 -2.78 1.38 -30.83
CA GLN A 79 -3.05 1.01 -29.43
C GLN A 79 -3.71 -0.38 -29.31
N LEU A 80 -3.73 -1.14 -30.41
CA LEU A 80 -4.25 -2.50 -30.48
C LEU A 80 -3.14 -3.46 -30.92
N VAL A 81 -2.92 -4.52 -30.15
CA VAL A 81 -1.87 -5.51 -30.46
C VAL A 81 -2.52 -6.80 -30.97
N ASP A 82 -2.50 -7.00 -32.29
CA ASP A 82 -2.85 -8.29 -32.89
C ASP A 82 -1.78 -9.33 -32.51
N VAL A 83 -2.09 -10.13 -31.49
CA VAL A 83 -1.20 -11.18 -30.97
C VAL A 83 -0.68 -12.11 -32.09
N LYS A 84 -1.43 -12.29 -33.19
CA LYS A 84 -1.01 -13.13 -34.32
C LYS A 84 -0.02 -12.44 -35.25
N ALA A 85 -0.15 -11.13 -35.46
CA ALA A 85 0.86 -10.34 -36.16
C ALA A 85 2.21 -10.35 -35.40
N TYR A 86 2.17 -10.44 -34.07
CA TYR A 86 3.35 -10.53 -33.20
C TYR A 86 3.84 -11.97 -32.93
N GLY A 87 3.32 -12.96 -33.66
CA GLY A 87 3.90 -14.31 -33.72
C GLY A 87 3.18 -15.41 -32.95
N ALA A 88 2.09 -15.10 -32.24
CA ALA A 88 1.17 -16.14 -31.77
C ALA A 88 0.48 -16.80 -32.98
N LYS A 89 0.31 -18.11 -32.95
CA LYS A 89 -0.45 -18.88 -33.95
C LYS A 89 -1.92 -19.00 -33.55
N GLY A 90 -2.18 -19.22 -32.26
CA GLY A 90 -3.51 -19.53 -31.74
C GLY A 90 -4.07 -20.81 -32.38
N ASP A 91 -3.25 -21.87 -32.46
CA ASP A 91 -3.59 -23.14 -33.12
C ASP A 91 -4.07 -24.25 -32.13
N GLY A 92 -4.00 -23.99 -30.82
CA GLY A 92 -4.41 -24.93 -29.76
C GLY A 92 -3.46 -26.13 -29.54
N THR A 93 -2.26 -26.10 -30.13
CA THR A 93 -1.28 -27.20 -30.09
C THR A 93 0.16 -26.77 -29.90
N SER A 94 0.54 -25.59 -30.41
CA SER A 94 1.85 -24.97 -30.18
C SER A 94 1.95 -24.45 -28.75
N ASP A 95 3.15 -24.53 -28.17
CA ASP A 95 3.48 -23.76 -26.97
C ASP A 95 3.63 -22.29 -27.36
N GLU A 96 2.83 -21.42 -26.72
CA GLU A 96 2.78 -19.99 -26.98
C GLU A 96 3.17 -19.16 -25.74
N THR A 97 3.58 -19.79 -24.64
CA THR A 97 3.79 -19.11 -23.34
C THR A 97 4.85 -18.01 -23.44
N ALA A 98 5.99 -18.26 -24.09
CA ALA A 98 7.05 -17.27 -24.22
C ALA A 98 6.65 -16.07 -25.10
N VAL A 99 5.90 -16.30 -26.19
CA VAL A 99 5.46 -15.22 -27.09
C VAL A 99 4.29 -14.44 -26.50
N LEU A 100 3.36 -15.10 -25.81
CA LEU A 100 2.27 -14.43 -25.10
C LEU A 100 2.78 -13.56 -23.96
N ASN A 101 3.73 -14.03 -23.14
CA ASN A 101 4.35 -13.19 -22.11
C ASN A 101 5.03 -11.96 -22.73
N SER A 102 5.87 -12.16 -23.75
CA SER A 102 6.52 -11.03 -24.45
C SER A 102 5.55 -10.03 -25.08
N ILE A 103 4.37 -10.48 -25.53
CA ILE A 103 3.32 -9.62 -26.08
C ILE A 103 2.57 -8.89 -24.95
N LEU A 104 2.30 -9.55 -23.83
CA LEU A 104 1.64 -8.94 -22.68
C LEU A 104 2.53 -7.91 -21.98
N ASP A 105 3.83 -8.19 -21.82
CA ASP A 105 4.81 -7.24 -21.30
C ASP A 105 4.90 -5.99 -22.19
N PHE A 106 4.93 -6.18 -23.52
CA PHE A 106 4.89 -5.09 -24.48
C PHE A 106 3.59 -4.29 -24.41
N ALA A 107 2.44 -4.97 -24.41
CA ALA A 107 1.12 -4.34 -24.41
C ALA A 107 0.84 -3.56 -23.10
N ALA A 108 1.28 -4.08 -21.95
CA ALA A 108 1.21 -3.40 -20.67
C ALA A 108 2.01 -2.08 -20.68
N ASN A 109 3.22 -2.09 -21.24
CA ASN A 109 4.08 -0.91 -21.34
C ASN A 109 3.54 0.20 -22.27
N ILE A 110 2.55 -0.08 -23.12
CA ILE A 110 1.91 0.90 -24.01
C ILE A 110 0.40 1.06 -23.77
N SER A 111 -0.13 0.50 -22.68
CA SER A 111 -1.56 0.46 -22.34
C SER A 111 -2.46 -0.03 -23.48
N ALA A 112 -2.00 -1.04 -24.23
CA ALA A 112 -2.70 -1.58 -25.40
C ALA A 112 -3.53 -2.84 -25.09
N VAL A 113 -4.61 -3.03 -25.85
CA VAL A 113 -5.51 -4.18 -25.70
C VAL A 113 -5.01 -5.38 -26.52
N ALA A 114 -4.92 -6.55 -25.88
CA ALA A 114 -4.56 -7.83 -26.50
C ALA A 114 -5.66 -8.89 -26.26
N TRP A 115 -5.82 -9.86 -27.18
CA TRP A 115 -6.98 -10.77 -27.15
C TRP A 115 -6.67 -12.24 -27.52
N PRO A 116 -6.39 -13.10 -26.52
CA PRO A 116 -6.35 -14.55 -26.70
C PRO A 116 -7.44 -15.32 -25.93
N GLN A 117 -7.79 -16.51 -26.42
CA GLN A 117 -8.23 -17.60 -25.55
C GLN A 117 -6.97 -18.22 -24.94
N ILE A 118 -6.91 -18.37 -23.61
CA ILE A 118 -5.77 -18.98 -22.93
C ILE A 118 -6.12 -20.40 -22.49
N MET A 119 -5.30 -21.37 -22.92
CA MET A 119 -5.45 -22.80 -22.63
C MET A 119 -4.23 -23.31 -21.88
N ALA A 120 -4.37 -23.61 -20.59
CA ALA A 120 -3.29 -24.16 -19.79
C ALA A 120 -3.12 -25.68 -20.03
N THR A 121 -1.89 -26.16 -20.17
CA THR A 121 -1.59 -27.59 -20.34
C THR A 121 -0.13 -27.92 -19.98
N GLY A 122 0.21 -29.21 -19.92
CA GLY A 122 1.56 -29.69 -19.68
C GLY A 122 1.92 -29.90 -18.20
N SER A 123 3.13 -30.39 -17.96
CA SER A 123 3.56 -30.92 -16.65
C SER A 123 3.66 -29.88 -15.54
N LEU A 124 3.78 -28.59 -15.85
CA LEU A 124 3.78 -27.50 -14.86
C LEU A 124 2.48 -27.44 -14.05
N PHE A 125 1.37 -27.90 -14.63
CA PHE A 125 0.05 -27.90 -14.00
C PHE A 125 -0.40 -29.32 -13.60
N ALA A 126 0.49 -30.31 -13.59
CA ALA A 126 0.10 -31.71 -13.32
C ALA A 126 -0.04 -32.03 -11.81
N ASP A 127 0.64 -31.29 -10.93
CA ASP A 127 0.74 -31.62 -9.50
C ASP A 127 -0.23 -30.81 -8.64
N MET A 128 -1.29 -31.46 -8.15
CA MET A 128 -2.27 -30.87 -7.22
C MET A 128 -1.70 -30.51 -5.84
N SER A 129 -0.52 -31.05 -5.47
CA SER A 129 0.16 -30.72 -4.21
C SER A 129 1.07 -29.49 -4.32
N SER A 130 1.37 -29.04 -5.54
CA SER A 130 2.09 -27.80 -5.81
C SER A 130 1.37 -27.00 -6.91
N PRO A 131 0.18 -26.44 -6.61
CA PRO A 131 -0.61 -25.72 -7.60
C PRO A 131 0.14 -24.51 -8.19
N ARG A 132 -0.21 -24.14 -9.43
CA ARG A 132 0.42 -23.05 -10.19
C ARG A 132 -0.63 -22.24 -10.95
N ALA A 133 -0.50 -20.91 -10.91
CA ALA A 133 -1.26 -19.99 -11.74
C ALA A 133 -0.93 -20.19 -13.22
N ALA A 134 -1.95 -20.35 -14.06
CA ALA A 134 -1.82 -20.34 -15.52
C ALA A 134 -1.84 -18.92 -16.09
N VAL A 135 -2.63 -18.04 -15.47
CA VAL A 135 -2.62 -16.59 -15.69
C VAL A 135 -2.44 -15.93 -14.33
N ARG A 136 -1.50 -14.98 -14.24
CA ARG A 136 -1.24 -14.20 -13.03
C ARG A 136 -1.46 -12.74 -13.35
N VAL A 137 -2.42 -12.10 -12.68
CA VAL A 137 -2.83 -10.72 -12.93
C VAL A 137 -2.24 -9.83 -11.85
N GLY A 138 -1.13 -9.16 -12.17
CA GLY A 138 -0.30 -8.39 -11.24
C GLY A 138 0.64 -9.24 -10.39
N ASP A 139 1.63 -8.58 -9.79
CA ASP A 139 2.43 -9.11 -8.69
C ASP A 139 1.72 -8.83 -7.34
N GLU A 140 2.09 -9.55 -6.28
CA GLU A 140 1.42 -9.39 -4.98
C GLU A 140 1.59 -7.97 -4.41
N GLY A 141 0.49 -7.21 -4.35
CA GLY A 141 0.48 -5.83 -3.89
C GLY A 141 0.79 -4.77 -4.97
N SER A 142 0.85 -5.15 -6.25
CA SER A 142 0.86 -4.16 -7.35
C SER A 142 -0.46 -3.37 -7.37
N VAL A 143 -0.39 -2.05 -7.58
CA VAL A 143 -1.56 -1.17 -7.69
C VAL A 143 -1.57 -0.52 -9.08
N ASP A 144 -2.51 -0.92 -9.95
CA ASP A 144 -2.63 -0.36 -11.31
C ASP A 144 -4.02 -0.63 -11.92
N ALA A 145 -4.23 -0.25 -13.18
CA ALA A 145 -5.41 -0.58 -13.98
C ALA A 145 -5.15 -1.82 -14.85
N VAL A 146 -6.04 -2.82 -14.79
CA VAL A 146 -6.04 -3.98 -15.71
C VAL A 146 -7.47 -4.28 -16.12
N GLU A 147 -7.71 -4.27 -17.43
CA GLU A 147 -9.03 -4.47 -18.02
C GLU A 147 -9.00 -5.66 -18.98
N ILE A 148 -9.55 -6.78 -18.53
CA ILE A 148 -9.66 -7.99 -19.36
C ILE A 148 -11.10 -8.13 -19.84
N GLN A 149 -11.32 -8.26 -21.14
CA GLN A 149 -12.68 -8.43 -21.69
C GLN A 149 -12.79 -9.53 -22.76
N CYS A 150 -13.93 -10.22 -22.72
CA CYS A 150 -14.34 -11.38 -23.53
C CYS A 150 -13.22 -12.39 -23.90
N MET A 151 -12.28 -12.63 -22.98
CA MET A 151 -11.30 -13.70 -23.04
C MET A 151 -11.87 -14.99 -22.44
N MET A 152 -11.52 -16.16 -23.01
CA MET A 152 -11.86 -17.45 -22.40
C MET A 152 -10.63 -18.10 -21.78
N PHE A 153 -10.74 -18.49 -20.51
CA PHE A 153 -9.73 -19.26 -19.79
C PHE A 153 -10.14 -20.74 -19.75
N THR A 154 -9.23 -21.63 -20.13
CA THR A 154 -9.53 -23.06 -20.24
C THR A 154 -8.29 -23.91 -19.98
N VAL A 155 -8.46 -25.23 -19.98
CA VAL A 155 -7.38 -26.20 -19.79
C VAL A 155 -7.47 -27.30 -20.85
N LYS A 156 -6.32 -27.90 -21.16
CA LYS A 156 -6.22 -29.17 -21.88
C LYS A 156 -5.59 -30.20 -20.94
N GLY A 157 -6.43 -31.09 -20.43
CA GLY A 157 -6.14 -31.94 -19.28
C GLY A 157 -5.37 -33.23 -19.60
N PRO A 158 -4.92 -33.96 -18.56
CA PRO A 158 -5.08 -33.64 -17.13
C PRO A 158 -4.14 -32.53 -16.66
N THR A 159 -4.65 -31.69 -15.75
CA THR A 159 -4.00 -30.46 -15.26
C THR A 159 -4.37 -30.22 -13.78
N ALA A 160 -4.20 -31.24 -12.95
CA ALA A 160 -4.71 -31.25 -11.58
C ALA A 160 -4.17 -30.12 -10.66
N GLY A 161 -2.99 -29.58 -10.95
CA GLY A 161 -2.37 -28.44 -10.26
C GLY A 161 -2.73 -27.06 -10.83
N ALA A 162 -3.54 -26.96 -11.90
CA ALA A 162 -3.89 -25.67 -12.48
C ALA A 162 -4.72 -24.80 -11.53
N VAL A 163 -4.26 -23.57 -11.31
CA VAL A 163 -5.08 -22.44 -10.90
C VAL A 163 -5.28 -21.60 -12.17
N LEU A 164 -6.47 -21.54 -12.74
CA LEU A 164 -6.63 -20.91 -14.07
C LEU A 164 -6.28 -19.41 -14.04
N MET A 165 -6.64 -18.71 -12.96
CA MET A 165 -6.25 -17.32 -12.72
C MET A 165 -5.92 -17.07 -11.25
N GLU A 166 -4.77 -16.46 -11.01
CA GLU A 166 -4.38 -15.82 -9.76
C GLU A 166 -4.45 -14.29 -9.97
N TRP A 167 -5.16 -13.59 -9.10
CA TRP A 167 -5.47 -12.17 -9.22
C TRP A 167 -4.92 -11.44 -8.01
N ASN A 168 -3.86 -10.67 -8.24
CA ASN A 168 -3.02 -10.04 -7.21
C ASN A 168 -3.11 -8.51 -7.22
N ILE A 169 -3.49 -7.93 -8.35
CA ILE A 169 -3.55 -6.49 -8.55
C ILE A 169 -4.64 -5.83 -7.70
N HIS A 170 -4.31 -4.67 -7.13
CA HIS A 170 -5.27 -3.73 -6.57
C HIS A 170 -5.54 -2.61 -7.58
N GLU A 171 -6.79 -2.14 -7.63
CA GLU A 171 -7.20 -1.03 -8.48
C GLU A 171 -6.47 0.27 -8.13
N SER A 172 -6.02 1.02 -9.15
CA SER A 172 -5.49 2.39 -8.98
C SER A 172 -6.60 3.44 -8.88
N SER A 173 -7.77 3.13 -9.44
CA SER A 173 -9.03 3.88 -9.33
C SER A 173 -10.23 2.92 -9.33
N GLN A 174 -11.39 3.35 -8.83
CA GLN A 174 -12.52 2.43 -8.57
C GLN A 174 -12.95 1.65 -9.83
N GLY A 175 -12.86 0.31 -9.79
CA GLY A 175 -13.16 -0.58 -10.91
C GLY A 175 -12.14 -0.61 -12.05
N SER A 176 -10.94 -0.05 -11.87
CA SER A 176 -9.86 -0.10 -12.88
C SER A 176 -9.18 -1.47 -12.99
N ALA A 177 -9.23 -2.29 -11.95
CA ALA A 177 -8.86 -3.71 -12.01
C ALA A 177 -10.14 -4.55 -12.20
N GLY A 178 -10.37 -5.07 -13.41
CA GLY A 178 -11.63 -5.77 -13.70
C GLY A 178 -11.64 -6.71 -14.91
N LEU A 179 -12.70 -7.52 -14.95
CA LEU A 179 -12.91 -8.63 -15.88
C LEU A 179 -14.36 -8.62 -16.39
N TRP A 180 -14.56 -8.50 -17.70
CA TRP A 180 -15.89 -8.44 -18.33
C TRP A 180 -16.10 -9.55 -19.36
N ASP A 181 -17.29 -10.16 -19.41
CA ASP A 181 -17.71 -11.13 -20.43
C ASP A 181 -16.72 -12.32 -20.63
N SER A 182 -15.87 -12.62 -19.64
CA SER A 182 -14.69 -13.48 -19.80
C SER A 182 -14.85 -14.82 -19.07
N PRO A 183 -15.36 -15.88 -19.73
CA PRO A 183 -15.69 -17.14 -19.06
C PRO A 183 -14.47 -18.01 -18.77
N PHE A 184 -14.57 -18.80 -17.71
CA PHE A 184 -13.68 -19.92 -17.42
C PHE A 184 -14.43 -21.21 -17.78
N ARG A 185 -13.89 -22.00 -18.70
CA ARG A 185 -14.48 -23.29 -19.12
C ARG A 185 -13.48 -24.41 -18.90
N VAL A 186 -13.75 -25.29 -17.94
CA VAL A 186 -12.89 -26.43 -17.59
C VAL A 186 -13.51 -27.73 -18.14
N GLY A 187 -12.98 -28.19 -19.28
CA GLY A 187 -13.41 -29.40 -19.99
C GLY A 187 -14.65 -29.22 -20.89
N GLY A 188 -15.21 -30.34 -21.35
CA GLY A 188 -16.47 -30.38 -22.09
C GLY A 188 -16.47 -29.77 -23.49
N ALA A 189 -15.29 -29.61 -24.11
CA ALA A 189 -15.15 -29.04 -25.44
C ALA A 189 -13.97 -29.63 -26.23
N ILE A 190 -14.03 -29.53 -27.56
CA ILE A 190 -12.96 -29.95 -28.48
C ILE A 190 -11.65 -29.23 -28.14
N GLY A 191 -10.56 -30.00 -28.10
CA GLY A 191 -9.22 -29.52 -27.76
C GLY A 191 -8.89 -29.53 -26.27
N SER A 192 -9.86 -29.77 -25.38
CA SER A 192 -9.61 -29.87 -23.93
C SER A 192 -9.07 -31.24 -23.47
N ASP A 193 -9.14 -32.27 -24.33
CA ASP A 193 -8.91 -33.69 -23.99
C ASP A 193 -9.76 -34.23 -22.81
N LEU A 194 -10.80 -33.46 -22.45
CA LEU A 194 -11.72 -33.65 -21.31
C LEU A 194 -13.18 -33.73 -21.82
N GLN A 195 -13.37 -34.52 -22.88
CA GLN A 195 -14.66 -34.78 -23.54
C GLN A 195 -15.27 -36.11 -23.09
N VAL A 196 -16.49 -36.44 -23.56
CA VAL A 196 -17.19 -37.68 -23.17
C VAL A 196 -16.41 -38.95 -23.52
N GLU A 197 -15.55 -38.92 -24.54
CA GLU A 197 -14.66 -40.03 -24.88
C GLU A 197 -13.61 -40.33 -23.79
N ASN A 198 -13.17 -39.31 -23.06
CA ASN A 198 -12.10 -39.37 -22.05
C ASN A 198 -12.67 -39.45 -20.62
N CYS A 199 -13.76 -38.72 -20.39
CA CYS A 199 -14.35 -38.42 -19.09
C CYS A 199 -15.86 -38.70 -19.03
N PRO A 200 -16.33 -39.90 -19.42
CA PRO A 200 -17.75 -40.21 -19.43
C PRO A 200 -18.34 -40.16 -18.02
N THR A 201 -19.67 -39.98 -17.96
CA THR A 201 -20.48 -40.02 -16.73
C THR A 201 -20.05 -41.17 -15.80
N LYS A 202 -19.86 -40.88 -14.50
CA LYS A 202 -19.44 -41.85 -13.46
C LYS A 202 -18.02 -42.43 -13.58
N SER A 203 -17.18 -41.96 -14.51
CA SER A 203 -15.75 -42.29 -14.51
C SER A 203 -15.02 -41.67 -13.30
N GLN A 204 -14.05 -42.38 -12.73
CA GLN A 204 -13.11 -41.84 -11.73
C GLN A 204 -11.71 -41.97 -12.31
N ASN A 205 -11.49 -41.29 -13.44
CA ASN A 205 -10.24 -41.30 -14.18
C ASN A 205 -9.39 -40.11 -13.74
N ASP A 206 -8.15 -40.35 -13.29
CA ASP A 206 -7.20 -39.29 -12.94
C ASP A 206 -6.91 -38.35 -14.13
N GLY A 207 -7.05 -38.87 -15.37
CA GLY A 207 -7.01 -38.10 -16.60
C GLY A 207 -8.08 -37.01 -16.73
N CYS A 208 -9.10 -37.01 -15.85
CA CYS A 208 -10.19 -36.04 -15.81
C CYS A 208 -10.07 -35.01 -14.68
N VAL A 209 -8.95 -35.04 -13.93
CA VAL A 209 -8.64 -34.02 -12.93
C VAL A 209 -8.02 -32.82 -13.65
N ALA A 210 -8.77 -31.72 -13.67
CA ALA A 210 -8.60 -30.64 -14.63
C ALA A 210 -8.12 -29.32 -13.99
N ALA A 211 -8.39 -29.10 -12.69
CA ALA A 211 -7.89 -27.93 -11.96
C ALA A 211 -7.85 -28.14 -10.44
N SER A 212 -7.00 -27.36 -9.78
CA SER A 212 -7.04 -27.13 -8.33
C SER A 212 -7.98 -25.98 -7.95
N MET A 213 -8.10 -24.96 -8.82
CA MET A 213 -8.98 -23.79 -8.66
C MET A 213 -9.22 -23.10 -10.00
N LEU A 214 -10.35 -22.41 -10.18
CA LEU A 214 -10.58 -21.57 -11.36
C LEU A 214 -10.03 -20.15 -11.14
N MET A 215 -10.39 -19.49 -10.02
CA MET A 215 -9.89 -18.14 -9.71
C MET A 215 -9.53 -17.96 -8.24
N HIS A 216 -8.36 -17.37 -7.98
CA HIS A 216 -7.91 -16.93 -6.66
C HIS A 216 -7.76 -15.41 -6.66
N VAL A 217 -8.54 -14.68 -5.86
CA VAL A 217 -8.32 -13.26 -5.57
C VAL A 217 -7.58 -13.15 -4.25
N THR A 218 -6.32 -12.71 -4.29
CA THR A 218 -5.42 -12.73 -3.13
C THR A 218 -5.64 -11.54 -2.19
N THR A 219 -4.97 -11.57 -1.03
CA THR A 219 -5.28 -10.71 0.13
C THR A 219 -5.20 -9.21 -0.15
N LYS A 220 -4.20 -8.77 -0.92
CA LYS A 220 -3.99 -7.35 -1.26
C LYS A 220 -4.71 -6.89 -2.52
N ALA A 221 -5.38 -7.80 -3.23
CA ALA A 221 -5.97 -7.50 -4.53
C ALA A 221 -7.35 -6.83 -4.40
N SER A 222 -7.82 -6.18 -5.47
CA SER A 222 -9.20 -5.73 -5.62
C SER A 222 -9.72 -6.13 -7.01
N ALA A 223 -11.03 -6.32 -7.19
CA ALA A 223 -11.56 -6.91 -8.42
C ALA A 223 -12.99 -6.49 -8.77
N TYR A 224 -13.21 -5.98 -9.98
CA TYR A 224 -14.54 -5.79 -10.57
C TYR A 224 -14.82 -6.88 -11.61
N LEU A 225 -15.64 -7.88 -11.29
CA LEU A 225 -15.97 -8.98 -12.22
C LEU A 225 -17.43 -8.84 -12.70
N GLU A 226 -17.65 -8.72 -14.02
CA GLU A 226 -18.99 -8.60 -14.62
C GLU A 226 -19.22 -9.64 -15.73
N ASN A 227 -20.25 -10.48 -15.57
CA ASN A 227 -20.58 -11.58 -16.49
C ASN A 227 -19.41 -12.57 -16.72
N VAL A 228 -18.81 -12.99 -15.61
CA VAL A 228 -17.74 -13.97 -15.57
C VAL A 228 -18.32 -15.33 -15.18
N TRP A 229 -18.62 -16.16 -16.18
CA TRP A 229 -19.13 -17.51 -15.93
C TRP A 229 -17.97 -18.49 -15.68
N MET A 230 -17.87 -19.02 -14.46
CA MET A 230 -16.87 -20.02 -14.09
C MET A 230 -17.47 -21.41 -14.06
N TRP A 231 -17.29 -22.16 -15.15
CA TRP A 231 -17.96 -23.43 -15.39
C TRP A 231 -16.96 -24.59 -15.45
N ILE A 232 -17.17 -25.55 -14.55
CA ILE A 232 -16.59 -26.90 -14.63
C ILE A 232 -17.60 -27.74 -15.41
N ALA A 233 -17.18 -28.34 -16.51
CA ALA A 233 -18.11 -28.89 -17.47
C ALA A 233 -18.88 -30.12 -16.93
N ASP A 234 -20.20 -29.98 -16.81
CA ASP A 234 -21.11 -31.08 -16.44
C ASP A 234 -21.54 -31.93 -17.65
N HIS A 235 -21.40 -31.40 -18.87
CA HIS A 235 -21.67 -32.09 -20.13
C HIS A 235 -20.70 -31.68 -21.24
N ASP A 236 -20.62 -32.50 -22.29
CA ASP A 236 -19.83 -32.24 -23.50
C ASP A 236 -20.64 -31.36 -24.47
N MET A 237 -20.24 -30.09 -24.61
CA MET A 237 -20.93 -29.08 -25.42
C MET A 237 -20.87 -29.39 -26.92
N ASP A 238 -19.82 -30.06 -27.37
CA ASP A 238 -19.60 -30.35 -28.80
C ASP A 238 -20.32 -31.64 -29.26
N LYS A 239 -21.09 -32.28 -28.37
CA LYS A 239 -22.06 -33.33 -28.76
C LYS A 239 -23.45 -32.73 -28.80
N VAL A 240 -24.14 -32.91 -29.94
CA VAL A 240 -25.57 -32.54 -30.14
C VAL A 240 -26.49 -33.10 -29.04
N SER A 241 -26.12 -34.23 -28.45
CA SER A 241 -26.87 -34.90 -27.38
C SER A 241 -26.47 -34.48 -25.95
N GLN A 242 -25.53 -33.54 -25.79
CA GLN A 242 -25.06 -33.00 -24.50
C GLN A 242 -24.83 -34.09 -23.44
N HIS A 243 -24.00 -35.08 -23.77
CA HIS A 243 -23.71 -36.18 -22.85
C HIS A 243 -23.03 -35.67 -21.59
N GLN A 244 -23.54 -36.09 -20.42
CA GLN A 244 -22.95 -35.74 -19.13
C GLN A 244 -21.55 -36.33 -18.96
N ILE A 245 -20.64 -35.56 -18.37
CA ILE A 245 -19.23 -35.92 -18.18
C ILE A 245 -18.81 -35.73 -16.71
N ASN A 246 -17.71 -36.38 -16.32
CA ASN A 246 -17.12 -36.29 -14.98
C ASN A 246 -15.79 -35.52 -15.08
N ILE A 247 -15.84 -34.20 -14.87
CA ILE A 247 -14.63 -33.34 -14.78
C ILE A 247 -14.42 -32.93 -13.32
N PHE A 248 -13.19 -33.05 -12.83
CA PHE A 248 -12.86 -32.74 -11.44
C PHE A 248 -12.06 -31.44 -11.35
N SER A 249 -12.60 -30.45 -10.64
CA SER A 249 -11.84 -29.35 -10.06
C SER A 249 -12.05 -29.34 -8.55
N ALA A 250 -11.00 -29.04 -7.78
CA ALA A 250 -11.12 -29.00 -6.31
C ALA A 250 -11.85 -27.74 -5.81
N ARG A 251 -11.80 -26.62 -6.56
CA ARG A 251 -12.41 -25.32 -6.18
C ARG A 251 -12.89 -24.56 -7.41
N GLY A 252 -13.93 -23.73 -7.22
CA GLY A 252 -14.31 -22.68 -8.16
C GLY A 252 -13.49 -21.41 -7.89
N VAL A 253 -14.00 -20.56 -7.01
CA VAL A 253 -13.40 -19.27 -6.63
C VAL A 253 -12.94 -19.29 -5.17
N LEU A 254 -11.81 -18.66 -4.88
CA LEU A 254 -11.38 -18.24 -3.55
C LEU A 254 -11.15 -16.72 -3.57
N ILE A 255 -11.66 -16.01 -2.56
CA ILE A 255 -11.45 -14.57 -2.37
C ILE A 255 -10.94 -14.38 -0.94
N GLU A 256 -9.73 -13.84 -0.81
CA GLU A 256 -9.09 -13.46 0.46
C GLU A 256 -8.80 -11.95 0.53
N SER A 257 -9.10 -11.24 -0.56
CA SER A 257 -9.04 -9.79 -0.72
C SER A 257 -9.63 -9.03 0.46
N GLN A 258 -8.92 -8.00 0.92
CA GLN A 258 -9.43 -7.00 1.87
C GLN A 258 -10.36 -5.95 1.20
N GLY A 259 -10.60 -6.11 -0.10
CA GLY A 259 -11.53 -5.32 -0.89
C GLY A 259 -10.91 -4.08 -1.56
N PRO A 260 -11.71 -3.39 -2.39
CA PRO A 260 -13.08 -3.74 -2.76
C PRO A 260 -13.14 -4.91 -3.77
N THR A 261 -14.23 -5.67 -3.76
CA THR A 261 -14.49 -6.71 -4.79
C THR A 261 -15.97 -6.75 -5.13
N TRP A 262 -16.29 -6.70 -6.42
CA TRP A 262 -17.65 -6.76 -6.95
C TRP A 262 -17.83 -7.94 -7.88
N LEU A 263 -18.96 -8.63 -7.73
CA LEU A 263 -19.38 -9.77 -8.56
C LEU A 263 -20.74 -9.44 -9.20
N TRP A 264 -20.72 -8.90 -10.42
CA TRP A 264 -21.91 -8.50 -11.17
C TRP A 264 -22.27 -9.53 -12.24
N VAL A 265 -23.58 -9.73 -12.46
CA VAL A 265 -24.10 -10.51 -13.59
C VAL A 265 -24.84 -9.56 -14.51
N SER A 266 -24.18 -9.15 -15.60
CA SER A 266 -24.69 -8.16 -16.55
C SER A 266 -24.14 -8.43 -17.96
N PRO A 267 -24.99 -8.70 -18.97
CA PRO A 267 -26.43 -8.50 -18.94
C PRO A 267 -27.17 -9.66 -18.25
N ALA A 268 -28.44 -9.43 -17.89
CA ALA A 268 -29.28 -10.49 -17.35
C ALA A 268 -29.42 -11.64 -18.35
N ALA A 269 -29.26 -12.89 -17.90
CA ALA A 269 -29.46 -14.06 -18.74
C ALA A 269 -30.87 -14.03 -19.38
N PRO A 270 -31.04 -14.33 -20.68
CA PRO A 270 -30.06 -14.89 -21.61
C PRO A 270 -29.42 -13.88 -22.59
N ALA A 271 -29.33 -12.58 -22.27
CA ALA A 271 -28.62 -11.63 -23.15
C ALA A 271 -27.11 -11.98 -23.24
N PRO A 272 -26.41 -11.66 -24.35
CA PRO A 272 -26.83 -10.89 -25.52
C PRO A 272 -27.60 -11.68 -26.59
N PHE A 273 -28.01 -12.93 -26.33
CA PHE A 273 -28.74 -13.78 -27.28
C PHE A 273 -30.17 -13.25 -27.52
N SER A 274 -30.27 -12.29 -28.44
CA SER A 274 -31.48 -11.52 -28.73
C SER A 274 -32.45 -12.18 -29.73
N ASN A 275 -32.02 -13.23 -30.44
CA ASN A 275 -32.82 -13.92 -31.45
C ASN A 275 -32.55 -15.43 -31.47
N GLY A 276 -33.33 -16.18 -30.69
CA GLY A 276 -33.35 -17.65 -30.71
C GLY A 276 -32.53 -18.28 -29.59
N LEU A 277 -33.18 -19.17 -28.84
CA LEU A 277 -32.52 -20.15 -27.98
C LEU A 277 -31.65 -21.03 -28.89
N VAL A 278 -30.37 -21.18 -28.57
CA VAL A 278 -29.45 -21.99 -29.40
C VAL A 278 -29.79 -23.48 -29.23
N PHE A 279 -30.31 -23.86 -28.05
CA PHE A 279 -30.82 -25.20 -27.78
C PHE A 279 -32.25 -25.15 -27.23
N ALA A 280 -33.06 -26.16 -27.59
CA ALA A 280 -34.51 -26.16 -27.31
C ALA A 280 -34.90 -26.26 -25.82
N ASN A 281 -33.92 -26.45 -24.92
CA ASN A 281 -34.11 -26.62 -23.48
C ASN A 281 -33.24 -25.65 -22.65
N ASP A 282 -32.66 -24.61 -23.25
CA ASP A 282 -32.00 -23.55 -22.49
C ASP A 282 -33.04 -22.93 -21.51
N PRO A 283 -32.71 -22.71 -20.22
CA PRO A 283 -33.65 -22.11 -19.27
C PRO A 283 -33.97 -20.68 -19.72
N ASP A 284 -35.20 -20.49 -20.21
CA ASP A 284 -35.56 -19.27 -20.93
C ASP A 284 -35.93 -18.08 -20.02
N PHE A 285 -36.05 -18.33 -18.71
CA PHE A 285 -36.45 -17.37 -17.66
C PHE A 285 -37.71 -16.54 -17.99
N ARG A 286 -38.56 -16.96 -18.94
CA ARG A 286 -39.75 -16.19 -19.37
C ARG A 286 -40.81 -16.06 -18.28
N GLU A 287 -40.80 -17.00 -17.34
CA GLU A 287 -41.60 -16.98 -16.11
C GLU A 287 -41.16 -15.92 -15.08
N CYS A 288 -40.00 -15.28 -15.26
CA CYS A 288 -39.50 -14.20 -14.41
C CYS A 288 -40.09 -12.81 -14.71
N GLY A 289 -40.74 -12.61 -15.85
CA GLY A 289 -41.30 -11.31 -16.25
C GLY A 289 -40.24 -10.19 -16.27
N SER A 290 -40.51 -9.07 -15.61
CA SER A 290 -39.57 -7.95 -15.48
C SER A 290 -38.68 -8.01 -14.22
N SER A 291 -38.67 -9.15 -13.51
CA SER A 291 -37.95 -9.29 -12.24
C SER A 291 -36.45 -9.47 -12.44
N LYS A 292 -35.68 -8.41 -12.16
CA LYS A 292 -34.20 -8.40 -12.24
C LYS A 292 -33.51 -9.39 -11.28
N SER A 293 -34.22 -9.96 -10.31
CA SER A 293 -33.66 -10.85 -9.27
C SER A 293 -33.86 -12.35 -9.56
N CYS A 294 -34.48 -12.72 -10.68
CA CYS A 294 -35.02 -14.06 -10.92
C CYS A 294 -34.10 -15.02 -11.71
N ALA A 295 -32.95 -14.57 -12.22
CA ALA A 295 -32.04 -15.37 -13.06
C ALA A 295 -30.55 -15.20 -12.66
N MET A 296 -30.08 -15.88 -11.60
CA MET A 296 -28.74 -15.69 -10.96
C MET A 296 -28.19 -16.99 -10.28
N SER A 297 -26.93 -17.01 -9.80
CA SER A 297 -26.27 -18.11 -9.01
C SER A 297 -25.60 -17.59 -7.71
N GLY A 298 -24.77 -18.24 -6.88
CA GLY A 298 -24.10 -19.57 -6.83
C GLY A 298 -23.48 -19.85 -5.43
N GLY A 299 -23.23 -21.13 -5.05
CA GLY A 299 -23.18 -21.57 -3.62
C GLY A 299 -21.93 -21.24 -2.78
N LEU A 300 -22.09 -20.52 -1.67
CA LEU A 300 -21.01 -19.80 -0.94
C LEU A 300 -20.56 -20.40 0.41
N ARG A 301 -19.30 -20.16 0.81
CA ARG A 301 -18.79 -20.38 2.18
C ARG A 301 -17.90 -19.21 2.67
N PRO A 302 -18.43 -18.19 3.38
CA PRO A 302 -17.61 -17.20 4.07
C PRO A 302 -17.00 -17.79 5.35
N VAL A 303 -15.74 -17.43 5.64
CA VAL A 303 -14.99 -17.85 6.82
C VAL A 303 -14.12 -16.69 7.28
N ASP A 304 -14.29 -16.26 8.53
CA ASP A 304 -13.50 -15.17 9.15
C ASP A 304 -13.45 -13.91 8.24
N SER A 305 -14.64 -13.50 7.81
CA SER A 305 -14.84 -12.47 6.77
C SER A 305 -15.77 -11.37 7.29
N SER A 306 -15.56 -10.14 6.84
CA SER A 306 -16.39 -8.98 7.17
C SER A 306 -16.96 -8.33 5.91
N THR A 307 -18.11 -7.67 6.03
CA THR A 307 -18.63 -6.77 4.98
C THR A 307 -18.89 -7.50 3.65
N VAL A 308 -19.68 -8.58 3.74
CA VAL A 308 -20.03 -9.44 2.58
C VAL A 308 -21.51 -9.27 2.26
N TYR A 309 -21.79 -8.59 1.15
CA TYR A 309 -23.15 -8.24 0.73
C TYR A 309 -23.59 -9.04 -0.51
N ILE A 310 -24.71 -9.76 -0.39
CA ILE A 310 -25.23 -10.63 -1.44
C ILE A 310 -26.65 -10.17 -1.82
N LEU A 311 -26.78 -9.59 -3.01
CA LEU A 311 -28.02 -8.99 -3.51
C LEU A 311 -28.73 -9.92 -4.52
N SER A 312 -29.30 -11.02 -4.01
CA SER A 312 -29.80 -12.20 -4.72
C SER A 312 -28.75 -13.28 -4.96
N THR A 313 -29.10 -14.55 -4.72
CA THR A 313 -28.26 -15.69 -5.06
C THR A 313 -29.05 -17.00 -5.20
N GLY A 314 -28.64 -17.86 -6.15
CA GLY A 314 -29.28 -19.15 -6.47
C GLY A 314 -28.36 -20.35 -6.25
N LEU A 315 -28.67 -21.22 -5.28
CA LEU A 315 -27.79 -22.31 -4.84
C LEU A 315 -28.45 -23.68 -5.04
N TYR A 316 -27.98 -24.45 -6.02
CA TYR A 316 -28.68 -25.64 -6.52
C TYR A 316 -27.85 -26.92 -6.48
N THR A 317 -28.44 -28.01 -6.00
CA THR A 317 -27.92 -29.37 -6.13
C THR A 317 -28.98 -30.22 -6.80
N TRP A 318 -28.76 -30.50 -8.09
CA TRP A 318 -29.74 -31.14 -8.98
C TRP A 318 -29.69 -32.67 -8.99
N PHE A 319 -28.64 -33.26 -8.42
CA PHE A 319 -28.34 -34.68 -8.54
C PHE A 319 -27.64 -35.23 -7.30
N GLN A 320 -27.78 -36.53 -7.07
CA GLN A 320 -26.85 -37.32 -6.29
C GLN A 320 -26.41 -38.53 -7.14
N ASN A 321 -25.14 -38.61 -7.53
CA ASN A 321 -24.62 -39.65 -8.45
C ASN A 321 -25.49 -39.80 -9.73
N TYR A 322 -25.87 -38.66 -10.33
CA TYR A 322 -26.74 -38.56 -11.51
C TYR A 322 -28.18 -39.05 -11.34
N ASP A 323 -28.63 -39.40 -10.13
CA ASP A 323 -30.04 -39.63 -9.85
C ASP A 323 -30.79 -38.31 -9.58
N GLN A 324 -32.05 -38.22 -10.03
CA GLN A 324 -32.98 -37.09 -9.77
C GLN A 324 -34.25 -37.49 -8.99
N THR A 325 -34.33 -38.71 -8.46
CA THR A 325 -35.51 -39.23 -7.75
C THR A 325 -35.91 -38.38 -6.55
N CYS A 326 -34.97 -37.87 -5.74
CA CYS A 326 -35.29 -37.03 -4.58
C CYS A 326 -35.96 -35.71 -5.01
N ILE A 327 -35.45 -35.06 -6.05
CA ILE A 327 -36.00 -33.82 -6.60
C ILE A 327 -37.35 -34.07 -7.29
N ASN A 328 -37.44 -35.11 -8.11
CA ASN A 328 -38.68 -35.48 -8.80
C ASN A 328 -39.80 -35.89 -7.82
N SER A 329 -39.46 -36.38 -6.63
CA SER A 329 -40.41 -36.63 -5.53
C SER A 329 -40.80 -35.37 -4.74
N GLY A 330 -40.20 -34.21 -5.03
CA GLY A 330 -40.42 -32.95 -4.33
C GLY A 330 -39.78 -32.85 -2.94
N GLN A 331 -38.95 -33.83 -2.55
CA GLN A 331 -38.27 -33.84 -1.24
C GLN A 331 -37.16 -32.79 -1.17
N ASN A 332 -36.33 -32.69 -2.23
CA ASN A 332 -35.25 -31.71 -2.36
C ASN A 332 -34.22 -31.73 -1.21
N THR A 333 -33.75 -32.92 -0.82
CA THR A 333 -32.78 -33.14 0.27
C THR A 333 -31.62 -34.02 -0.18
N TYR A 334 -30.91 -33.64 -1.25
CA TYR A 334 -29.74 -34.39 -1.74
C TYR A 334 -28.44 -34.07 -0.99
N GLN A 335 -28.34 -32.85 -0.47
CA GLN A 335 -27.17 -32.36 0.24
C GLN A 335 -27.62 -31.66 1.52
N ASP A 336 -26.89 -31.88 2.62
CA ASP A 336 -27.32 -31.35 3.91
C ASP A 336 -27.28 -29.81 3.94
N ARG A 337 -26.20 -29.21 3.43
CA ARG A 337 -25.92 -27.77 3.49
C ARG A 337 -25.24 -27.27 2.22
N ILE A 338 -25.58 -26.05 1.77
CA ILE A 338 -24.90 -25.39 0.64
C ILE A 338 -24.28 -24.03 0.97
N PHE A 339 -24.83 -23.31 1.95
CA PHE A 339 -24.19 -22.12 2.50
C PHE A 339 -23.75 -22.41 3.93
N TYR A 340 -22.49 -22.11 4.24
CA TYR A 340 -21.92 -22.32 5.58
C TYR A 340 -21.07 -21.11 5.99
N ALA A 341 -21.46 -20.45 7.07
CA ALA A 341 -20.77 -19.27 7.62
C ALA A 341 -20.09 -19.60 8.94
N GLU A 342 -18.89 -19.06 9.13
CA GLU A 342 -18.04 -19.40 10.26
C GLU A 342 -17.16 -18.20 10.63
N GLN A 343 -17.31 -17.69 11.85
CA GLN A 343 -16.57 -16.54 12.39
C GLN A 343 -16.73 -15.21 11.61
N SER A 344 -17.69 -15.10 10.71
CA SER A 344 -17.88 -13.91 9.87
C SER A 344 -18.90 -12.93 10.45
N TYR A 345 -18.75 -11.62 10.21
CA TYR A 345 -19.69 -10.57 10.64
C TYR A 345 -20.02 -9.60 9.50
N ASP A 346 -21.00 -8.72 9.70
CA ASP A 346 -21.52 -7.81 8.65
C ASP A 346 -21.85 -8.55 7.32
N ILE A 347 -22.46 -9.75 7.44
CA ILE A 347 -22.96 -10.52 6.29
C ILE A 347 -24.44 -10.21 6.08
N TRP A 348 -24.76 -9.76 4.88
CA TRP A 348 -26.14 -9.44 4.48
C TRP A 348 -26.51 -10.20 3.22
N ILE A 349 -27.58 -10.99 3.30
CA ILE A 349 -28.08 -11.76 2.16
C ILE A 349 -29.52 -11.39 1.90
N TYR A 350 -29.80 -10.94 0.69
CA TYR A 350 -31.15 -10.73 0.17
C TYR A 350 -31.40 -11.72 -0.96
N GLY A 351 -32.65 -12.16 -1.13
CA GLY A 351 -33.06 -13.00 -2.27
C GLY A 351 -32.35 -14.35 -2.39
N LEU A 352 -32.13 -15.07 -1.28
CA LEU A 352 -31.55 -16.41 -1.33
C LEU A 352 -32.59 -17.44 -1.80
N VAL A 353 -32.25 -18.16 -2.88
CA VAL A 353 -33.02 -19.28 -3.43
C VAL A 353 -32.18 -20.55 -3.41
N THR A 354 -32.75 -21.67 -2.94
CA THR A 354 -32.06 -22.97 -2.90
C THR A 354 -32.91 -24.11 -3.45
N ILE A 355 -32.25 -25.11 -4.04
CA ILE A 355 -32.86 -26.36 -4.54
C ILE A 355 -31.96 -27.53 -4.14
N GLY A 356 -32.54 -28.60 -3.59
CA GLY A 356 -31.81 -29.85 -3.27
C GLY A 356 -31.17 -29.91 -1.87
N HIS A 357 -31.46 -28.96 -0.98
CA HIS A 357 -30.81 -28.83 0.32
C HIS A 357 -31.73 -29.04 1.53
N ILE A 358 -31.18 -29.56 2.63
CA ILE A 358 -31.86 -29.56 3.95
C ILE A 358 -31.72 -28.17 4.59
N GLU A 359 -30.52 -27.61 4.61
CA GLU A 359 -30.14 -26.33 5.22
C GLU A 359 -29.75 -25.32 4.15
N MET A 360 -30.45 -24.18 4.11
CA MET A 360 -30.20 -23.08 3.18
C MET A 360 -28.97 -22.28 3.59
N ILE A 361 -28.82 -22.05 4.90
CA ILE A 361 -27.73 -21.32 5.57
C ILE A 361 -27.40 -22.09 6.85
N THR A 362 -26.10 -22.33 7.09
CA THR A 362 -25.61 -23.10 8.23
C THR A 362 -24.53 -22.31 8.96
N PRO A 363 -24.87 -21.50 9.98
CA PRO A 363 -23.87 -20.84 10.83
C PRO A 363 -23.22 -21.88 11.77
N PHE A 364 -21.89 -21.88 11.91
CA PHE A 364 -21.20 -22.79 12.83
C PHE A 364 -21.68 -22.63 14.28
N GLN A 365 -22.14 -23.73 14.90
CA GLN A 365 -22.77 -23.74 16.23
C GLN A 365 -24.03 -22.86 16.39
N GLY A 366 -24.54 -22.26 15.30
CA GLY A 366 -25.76 -21.46 15.29
C GLY A 366 -27.00 -22.21 14.80
N THR A 367 -28.12 -21.50 14.68
CA THR A 367 -29.39 -22.05 14.19
C THR A 367 -29.36 -22.18 12.65
N PRO A 368 -29.50 -23.39 12.07
CA PRO A 368 -29.53 -23.56 10.62
C PRO A 368 -30.89 -23.17 10.02
N ILE A 369 -30.86 -22.54 8.85
CA ILE A 369 -32.06 -22.06 8.16
C ILE A 369 -32.62 -23.16 7.25
N VAL A 370 -33.55 -23.94 7.78
CA VAL A 370 -34.06 -25.17 7.14
C VAL A 370 -34.91 -24.87 5.90
N ALA A 371 -34.51 -25.44 4.75
CA ALA A 371 -35.15 -25.23 3.45
C ALA A 371 -36.62 -25.67 3.43
N ARG A 372 -36.97 -26.75 4.13
CA ARG A 372 -38.36 -27.24 4.25
C ARG A 372 -39.31 -26.18 4.81
N ASN A 373 -38.84 -25.34 5.74
CA ASN A 373 -39.66 -24.30 6.36
C ASN A 373 -39.87 -23.11 5.42
N ASN A 374 -39.00 -22.94 4.43
CA ASN A 374 -38.95 -21.81 3.50
C ASN A 374 -39.34 -22.20 2.07
N ARG A 375 -40.13 -23.27 1.93
CA ARG A 375 -40.60 -23.79 0.65
C ARG A 375 -41.45 -22.76 -0.09
N ASN A 376 -41.06 -22.44 -1.32
CA ASN A 376 -41.72 -21.44 -2.16
C ASN A 376 -41.73 -21.90 -3.62
N GLY A 377 -42.87 -22.44 -4.07
CA GLY A 377 -42.99 -23.08 -5.38
C GLY A 377 -42.07 -24.30 -5.52
N TYR A 378 -41.25 -24.31 -6.58
CA TYR A 378 -40.30 -25.39 -6.85
C TYR A 378 -39.02 -25.31 -6.01
N ALA A 379 -38.66 -24.13 -5.51
CA ALA A 379 -37.47 -23.90 -4.71
C ALA A 379 -37.83 -23.73 -3.21
N SER A 380 -36.82 -23.47 -2.40
CA SER A 380 -36.99 -22.84 -1.09
C SER A 380 -36.31 -21.49 -1.11
N SER A 381 -36.98 -20.43 -0.68
CA SER A 381 -36.45 -19.08 -0.71
C SER A 381 -36.76 -18.26 0.54
N ILE A 382 -35.80 -17.39 0.88
CA ILE A 382 -35.96 -16.34 1.88
C ILE A 382 -35.72 -14.98 1.21
N LEU A 383 -36.49 -13.99 1.64
CA LEU A 383 -36.33 -12.60 1.24
C LEU A 383 -35.00 -12.04 1.74
N ALA A 384 -34.65 -12.32 3.00
CA ALA A 384 -33.40 -11.87 3.59
C ALA A 384 -32.94 -12.75 4.77
N TRP A 385 -31.63 -12.74 5.01
CA TRP A 385 -31.02 -13.09 6.29
C TRP A 385 -30.27 -11.85 6.79
N LEU A 386 -30.73 -11.34 7.92
CA LEU A 386 -30.36 -10.05 8.50
C LEU A 386 -29.59 -10.33 9.79
N SER A 387 -28.31 -10.69 9.65
CA SER A 387 -27.45 -10.97 10.82
C SER A 387 -27.05 -9.69 11.57
N GLY A 388 -27.24 -8.51 10.96
CA GLY A 388 -26.77 -7.23 11.47
C GLY A 388 -25.25 -7.05 11.29
N SER A 389 -24.78 -5.81 11.40
CA SER A 389 -23.34 -5.48 11.31
C SER A 389 -22.55 -6.07 12.47
N ASP A 390 -23.13 -6.06 13.67
CA ASP A 390 -22.41 -6.25 14.93
C ASP A 390 -22.40 -7.71 15.43
N GLN A 391 -23.05 -8.64 14.71
CA GLN A 391 -23.16 -10.04 15.14
C GLN A 391 -22.30 -10.97 14.28
N THR A 392 -21.56 -11.85 14.95
CA THR A 392 -20.76 -12.89 14.30
C THR A 392 -21.62 -14.10 13.95
N ALA A 393 -21.87 -14.29 12.67
CA ALA A 393 -22.42 -15.52 12.13
C ALA A 393 -21.42 -16.67 12.28
N GLY A 394 -21.85 -17.72 13.00
CA GLY A 394 -21.06 -18.93 13.15
C GLY A 394 -19.86 -18.77 14.09
N LEU A 395 -20.04 -18.05 15.20
CA LEU A 395 -19.00 -17.73 16.18
C LEU A 395 -18.19 -18.98 16.60
N ARG A 396 -16.86 -18.92 16.43
CA ARG A 396 -15.95 -19.95 16.94
C ARG A 396 -15.69 -19.74 18.42
N ASN A 397 -15.77 -20.80 19.20
CA ASN A 397 -15.29 -20.77 20.59
C ASN A 397 -13.76 -20.90 20.62
N PHE A 398 -13.06 -19.80 20.37
CA PHE A 398 -11.60 -19.74 20.45
C PHE A 398 -11.15 -19.97 21.89
N THR A 399 -10.53 -21.13 22.14
CA THR A 399 -9.84 -21.43 23.40
C THR A 399 -8.42 -20.85 23.29
N GLY A 400 -8.33 -19.52 23.44
CA GLY A 400 -7.11 -18.74 23.24
C GLY A 400 -7.33 -17.54 22.30
N TYR A 401 -6.90 -16.36 22.77
CA TYR A 401 -6.86 -15.06 22.08
C TYR A 401 -8.18 -14.35 21.74
N ARG A 402 -8.31 -13.17 22.37
CA ARG A 402 -8.92 -11.97 21.79
C ARG A 402 -7.80 -10.92 21.73
N LEU A 403 -7.67 -10.23 20.61
CA LEU A 403 -6.86 -9.01 20.56
C LEU A 403 -7.68 -7.87 21.16
N TYR A 404 -7.10 -7.16 22.13
CA TYR A 404 -7.67 -5.97 22.75
C TYR A 404 -7.03 -4.74 22.12
N THR A 405 -7.82 -3.69 21.89
CA THR A 405 -7.29 -2.36 21.56
C THR A 405 -6.58 -1.78 22.79
N LEU A 406 -5.62 -0.88 22.60
CA LEU A 406 -4.89 -0.22 23.71
C LEU A 406 -5.88 0.41 24.70
N ASP A 407 -6.86 1.16 24.20
CA ASP A 407 -7.93 1.79 25.00
C ASP A 407 -8.78 0.82 25.85
N LYS A 408 -8.75 -0.49 25.55
CA LYS A 408 -9.42 -1.51 26.37
C LYS A 408 -8.51 -2.06 27.48
N LEU A 409 -7.19 -2.09 27.29
CA LEU A 409 -6.25 -2.59 28.29
C LEU A 409 -6.23 -1.71 29.55
N ASP A 410 -6.31 -0.39 29.39
CA ASP A 410 -6.39 0.60 30.49
C ASP A 410 -7.57 0.37 31.45
N SER A 411 -8.60 -0.37 31.00
CA SER A 411 -9.81 -0.66 31.78
C SER A 411 -9.83 -2.04 32.46
N MET A 412 -8.77 -2.84 32.28
CA MET A 412 -8.76 -4.26 32.66
C MET A 412 -7.71 -4.59 33.74
N SER A 413 -8.17 -5.03 34.92
CA SER A 413 -7.33 -5.75 35.88
C SER A 413 -7.29 -7.24 35.53
N PHE A 414 -6.10 -7.81 35.35
CA PHE A 414 -5.90 -9.24 35.13
C PHE A 414 -5.41 -9.91 36.42
N SER A 415 -5.90 -11.11 36.74
CA SER A 415 -5.26 -11.95 37.76
C SER A 415 -4.10 -12.76 37.17
N HIS A 416 -3.13 -13.14 38.01
CA HIS A 416 -2.03 -14.05 37.63
C HIS A 416 -2.56 -15.35 36.97
N GLU A 417 -3.72 -15.84 37.41
CA GLU A 417 -4.38 -17.03 36.83
C GLU A 417 -4.96 -16.80 35.43
N GLN A 418 -5.38 -15.58 35.09
CA GLN A 418 -5.83 -15.22 33.74
C GLN A 418 -4.64 -14.98 32.79
N LEU A 419 -3.55 -14.44 33.32
CA LEU A 419 -2.30 -14.25 32.57
C LEU A 419 -1.68 -15.61 32.22
N CYS A 420 -1.73 -16.56 33.15
CA CYS A 420 -1.16 -17.91 33.03
C CYS A 420 -2.13 -18.96 32.44
N ASP A 421 -2.96 -18.56 31.48
CA ASP A 421 -3.82 -19.49 30.74
C ASP A 421 -3.00 -20.45 29.85
N VAL A 422 -3.29 -21.75 29.94
CA VAL A 422 -2.54 -22.82 29.25
C VAL A 422 -2.50 -22.64 27.73
N GLY A 423 -3.53 -22.04 27.12
CA GLY A 423 -3.56 -21.73 25.69
C GLY A 423 -2.57 -20.64 25.29
N CYS A 424 -2.32 -19.66 26.17
CA CYS A 424 -1.29 -18.64 25.96
C CYS A 424 0.10 -19.26 25.87
N GLY A 425 0.47 -20.12 26.83
CA GLY A 425 1.76 -20.82 26.84
C GLY A 425 1.98 -21.74 25.63
N GLN A 426 0.93 -22.41 25.16
CA GLN A 426 0.98 -23.27 23.96
C GLN A 426 1.13 -22.48 22.66
N SER A 427 0.52 -21.31 22.56
CA SER A 427 0.63 -20.43 21.40
C SER A 427 1.99 -19.74 21.33
N LEU A 428 2.50 -19.24 22.47
CA LEU A 428 3.87 -18.73 22.57
C LEU A 428 4.91 -19.80 22.17
N ALA A 429 4.72 -21.05 22.61
CA ALA A 429 5.52 -22.19 22.15
C ALA A 429 5.42 -22.38 20.64
N SER A 430 4.20 -22.46 20.09
CA SER A 430 3.97 -22.72 18.66
C SER A 430 4.50 -21.62 17.75
N TRP A 431 4.47 -20.36 18.19
CA TRP A 431 5.05 -19.25 17.45
C TRP A 431 6.59 -19.28 17.52
N TYR A 432 7.17 -19.48 18.71
CA TYR A 432 8.62 -19.63 18.86
C TYR A 432 9.16 -20.81 18.02
N ASP A 433 8.57 -22.00 18.15
CA ASP A 433 8.95 -23.19 17.39
C ASP A 433 8.79 -22.95 15.88
N GLY A 434 7.75 -22.21 15.47
CA GLY A 434 7.51 -21.84 14.06
C GLY A 434 8.60 -20.92 13.51
N VAL A 435 8.92 -19.84 14.23
CA VAL A 435 9.95 -18.86 13.82
C VAL A 435 11.34 -19.50 13.86
N SER A 436 11.68 -20.25 14.91
CA SER A 436 12.97 -20.93 15.03
C SER A 436 13.17 -21.95 13.89
N LYS A 437 12.13 -22.70 13.54
CA LYS A 437 12.17 -23.71 12.46
C LYS A 437 12.20 -23.12 11.05
N CYS A 438 11.42 -22.07 10.78
CA CYS A 438 11.30 -21.49 9.44
C CYS A 438 12.32 -20.36 9.18
N CYS A 439 12.76 -19.66 10.23
CA CYS A 439 13.56 -18.44 10.12
C CYS A 439 14.83 -18.43 11.00
N GLY A 440 15.14 -19.50 11.75
CA GLY A 440 16.29 -19.55 12.67
C GLY A 440 17.69 -19.45 12.03
N TYR A 441 17.76 -19.39 10.69
CA TYR A 441 18.99 -19.08 9.94
C TYR A 441 19.11 -17.60 9.55
N TYR A 442 18.06 -16.79 9.71
CA TYR A 442 18.08 -15.35 9.51
C TYR A 442 18.38 -14.61 10.82
N LYS A 443 19.03 -13.45 10.68
CA LYS A 443 19.44 -12.58 11.79
C LYS A 443 19.00 -11.14 11.53
N TRP A 444 18.76 -10.40 12.61
CA TRP A 444 18.65 -8.95 12.60
C TRP A 444 20.00 -8.31 12.21
N PRO A 445 20.04 -7.04 11.78
CA PRO A 445 21.29 -6.32 11.52
C PRO A 445 22.27 -6.30 12.70
N SER A 446 21.77 -6.43 13.93
CA SER A 446 22.55 -6.58 15.17
C SER A 446 23.19 -7.97 15.37
N GLY A 447 23.01 -8.91 14.43
CA GLY A 447 23.47 -10.29 14.53
C GLY A 447 22.61 -11.21 15.41
N ALA A 448 21.57 -10.68 16.05
CA ALA A 448 20.59 -11.44 16.83
C ALA A 448 19.74 -12.39 15.94
N PRO A 449 19.54 -13.67 16.31
CA PRO A 449 18.66 -14.56 15.57
C PRO A 449 17.18 -14.13 15.71
N LEU A 450 16.38 -14.33 14.66
CA LEU A 450 15.02 -13.77 14.57
C LEU A 450 14.01 -14.35 15.59
N ASP A 451 14.29 -15.51 16.15
CA ASP A 451 13.49 -16.17 17.20
C ASP A 451 13.82 -15.69 18.64
N MET A 452 14.87 -14.88 18.82
CA MET A 452 15.35 -14.37 20.12
C MET A 452 14.24 -13.72 20.96
N LEU A 453 13.51 -12.77 20.38
CA LEU A 453 12.40 -12.07 21.06
C LEU A 453 11.28 -13.05 21.47
N GLY A 454 11.04 -14.08 20.66
CA GLY A 454 10.04 -15.10 20.98
C GLY A 454 10.46 -16.06 22.07
N GLY A 455 11.75 -16.39 22.12
CA GLY A 455 12.34 -17.10 23.25
C GLY A 455 12.11 -16.34 24.56
N TYR A 456 12.41 -15.04 24.59
CA TYR A 456 12.25 -14.22 25.80
C TYR A 456 10.81 -14.19 26.34
N VAL A 457 9.82 -13.98 25.46
CA VAL A 457 8.41 -13.95 25.88
C VAL A 457 7.96 -15.34 26.35
N TRP A 458 8.36 -16.41 25.65
CA TRP A 458 7.92 -17.77 26.00
C TRP A 458 8.60 -18.35 27.25
N TYR A 459 9.91 -18.17 27.43
CA TYR A 459 10.61 -18.61 28.64
C TYR A 459 10.18 -17.81 29.86
N GLY A 460 10.04 -16.49 29.74
CA GLY A 460 9.52 -15.63 30.80
C GLY A 460 8.12 -16.06 31.24
N TYR A 461 7.24 -16.37 30.28
CA TYR A 461 5.91 -16.91 30.56
C TYR A 461 5.97 -18.25 31.33
N ASN A 462 6.80 -19.21 30.90
CA ASN A 462 6.86 -20.54 31.53
C ASN A 462 7.37 -20.49 32.98
N GLU A 463 8.31 -19.60 33.29
CA GLU A 463 8.79 -19.36 34.65
C GLU A 463 7.72 -18.69 35.52
N MET A 464 7.18 -17.57 35.04
CA MET A 464 6.10 -16.80 35.66
C MET A 464 4.87 -17.64 36.02
N CYS A 465 4.52 -18.58 35.14
CA CYS A 465 3.33 -19.43 35.27
C CYS A 465 3.58 -20.78 35.95
N SER A 466 4.81 -21.02 36.42
CA SER A 466 5.11 -22.20 37.22
C SER A 466 4.40 -22.15 38.58
N LYS A 467 3.85 -23.29 39.01
CA LYS A 467 3.18 -23.47 40.30
C LYS A 467 3.90 -24.50 41.17
N ASP A 468 3.96 -24.24 42.48
CA ASP A 468 4.43 -25.20 43.48
C ASP A 468 3.49 -26.43 43.46
N PRO A 469 4.02 -27.65 43.19
CA PRO A 469 3.20 -28.86 43.09
C PRO A 469 2.57 -29.30 44.43
N VAL A 470 2.99 -28.74 45.56
CA VAL A 470 2.46 -29.05 46.91
C VAL A 470 1.39 -28.04 47.34
N THR A 471 1.62 -26.73 47.14
CA THR A 471 0.68 -25.69 47.59
C THR A 471 -0.25 -25.16 46.51
N GLY A 472 0.04 -25.38 45.23
CA GLY A 472 -0.76 -24.90 44.09
C GLY A 472 -0.66 -23.39 43.83
N LYS A 473 0.19 -22.67 44.57
CA LYS A 473 0.50 -21.25 44.35
C LYS A 473 1.53 -21.07 43.24
N PHE A 474 1.55 -19.90 42.62
CA PHE A 474 2.61 -19.52 41.69
C PHE A 474 3.96 -19.40 42.41
N CYS A 475 5.03 -19.70 41.68
CA CYS A 475 6.41 -19.72 42.19
C CYS A 475 7.04 -18.33 42.28
N SER A 476 6.58 -17.40 41.43
CA SER A 476 6.94 -15.99 41.42
C SER A 476 5.76 -15.17 41.94
N ASP A 477 6.04 -14.31 42.92
CA ASP A 477 5.09 -13.40 43.59
C ASP A 477 5.17 -11.96 43.04
N VAL A 478 6.11 -11.67 42.14
CA VAL A 478 6.36 -10.33 41.56
C VAL A 478 5.12 -9.72 40.88
N ILE A 479 4.19 -10.55 40.38
CA ILE A 479 2.97 -10.09 39.70
C ILE A 479 1.82 -9.79 40.66
N ASP A 480 1.79 -10.41 41.85
CA ASP A 480 0.75 -10.15 42.83
C ASP A 480 0.88 -8.72 43.44
N ASP A 481 2.05 -8.08 43.28
CA ASP A 481 2.34 -6.71 43.75
C ASP A 481 2.30 -5.63 42.65
N PHE A 482 2.03 -5.94 41.38
CA PHE A 482 2.00 -4.92 40.31
C PHE A 482 0.84 -3.92 40.45
N SER A 483 1.14 -2.63 40.29
CA SER A 483 0.15 -1.55 40.20
C SER A 483 0.18 -0.84 38.83
N LEU A 484 -0.91 -0.16 38.47
CA LEU A 484 -0.96 0.61 37.22
C LEU A 484 -0.07 1.87 37.24
N ASP A 485 0.38 2.30 38.42
CA ASP A 485 1.29 3.44 38.57
C ASP A 485 2.75 3.08 38.19
N ASP A 486 3.07 1.80 38.03
CA ASP A 486 4.41 1.29 37.65
C ASP A 486 4.61 1.23 36.12
N ALA A 487 3.66 1.72 35.32
CA ALA A 487 3.65 1.61 33.86
C ALA A 487 4.53 2.64 33.11
N ASP A 488 5.39 3.38 33.81
CA ASP A 488 6.23 4.44 33.23
C ASP A 488 7.50 3.84 32.57
N GLY A 489 7.28 3.20 31.40
CA GLY A 489 8.31 2.83 30.41
C GLY A 489 9.34 1.76 30.81
N THR A 490 9.35 1.27 32.05
CA THR A 490 10.43 0.42 32.59
C THR A 490 9.91 -0.91 33.15
N ILE A 491 9.33 -1.74 32.27
CA ILE A 491 8.96 -3.14 32.59
C ILE A 491 10.13 -4.07 32.22
N PRO A 492 10.89 -4.63 33.19
CA PRO A 492 11.92 -5.63 32.89
C PRO A 492 11.23 -6.98 32.68
N THR A 493 11.22 -7.49 31.45
CA THR A 493 10.75 -8.85 31.20
C THR A 493 11.76 -9.87 31.78
N PRO A 494 11.32 -11.04 32.31
CA PRO A 494 12.18 -11.88 33.17
C PRO A 494 13.43 -12.50 32.53
N TYR A 495 13.69 -12.29 31.23
CA TYR A 495 14.87 -12.82 30.53
C TYR A 495 15.82 -11.76 29.93
N SER A 496 15.60 -10.45 30.19
CA SER A 496 16.53 -9.39 29.75
C SER A 496 17.75 -9.19 30.67
N ILE A 497 17.77 -9.82 31.85
CA ILE A 497 18.68 -9.48 32.97
C ILE A 497 19.74 -10.54 33.30
N PHE A 498 19.75 -11.70 32.63
CA PHE A 498 20.65 -12.83 32.94
C PHE A 498 22.17 -12.56 32.86
N GLY A 499 22.60 -11.42 32.32
CA GLY A 499 23.98 -10.94 32.39
C GLY A 499 24.19 -9.61 33.13
N THR A 500 23.12 -8.97 33.61
CA THR A 500 23.11 -7.52 33.92
C THR A 500 23.10 -7.20 35.41
N PHE A 501 22.57 -8.10 36.26
CA PHE A 501 22.48 -7.87 37.72
C PHE A 501 22.85 -9.10 38.56
N PRO A 502 23.90 -9.04 39.42
CA PRO A 502 24.41 -10.20 40.17
C PRO A 502 23.44 -10.89 41.16
N TRP A 503 22.32 -10.25 41.52
CA TRP A 503 21.34 -10.77 42.48
C TRP A 503 20.21 -11.60 41.82
N PHE A 504 20.16 -11.65 40.49
CA PHE A 504 19.10 -12.37 39.77
C PHE A 504 19.33 -13.89 39.77
N GLU A 505 20.58 -14.35 39.78
CA GLU A 505 20.94 -15.77 39.94
C GLU A 505 20.45 -16.30 41.30
N GLU A 506 20.65 -15.55 42.40
CA GLU A 506 20.13 -15.90 43.73
C GLU A 506 18.60 -15.98 43.77
N LEU A 507 17.90 -15.13 43.00
CA LEU A 507 16.44 -15.15 42.90
C LEU A 507 15.95 -16.40 42.14
N LEU A 508 16.60 -16.74 41.02
CA LEU A 508 16.26 -17.95 40.26
C LEU A 508 16.58 -19.22 41.05
N GLU A 509 17.73 -19.29 41.74
CA GLU A 509 18.05 -20.40 42.64
C GLU A 509 17.00 -20.57 43.74
N SER A 510 16.54 -19.46 44.33
CA SER A 510 15.44 -19.45 45.31
C SER A 510 14.13 -20.00 44.72
N THR A 511 13.74 -19.57 43.53
CA THR A 511 12.51 -20.01 42.84
C THR A 511 12.58 -21.49 42.43
N VAL A 512 13.71 -21.93 41.89
CA VAL A 512 13.99 -23.34 41.55
C VAL A 512 13.97 -24.23 42.79
N ALA A 513 14.57 -23.78 43.90
CA ALA A 513 14.55 -24.49 45.17
C ALA A 513 13.14 -24.57 45.79
N LYS A 514 12.35 -23.48 45.75
CA LYS A 514 10.95 -23.45 46.21
C LYS A 514 10.08 -24.45 45.46
N CYS A 515 10.17 -24.49 44.12
CA CYS A 515 9.22 -25.23 43.29
C CYS A 515 9.71 -26.59 42.77
N SER A 516 10.93 -27.02 43.13
CA SER A 516 11.52 -28.31 42.72
C SER A 516 11.59 -28.53 41.19
N ILE A 517 11.67 -27.44 40.44
CA ILE A 517 11.75 -27.43 38.97
C ILE A 517 13.18 -27.82 38.56
N LYS A 518 13.35 -28.47 37.41
CA LYS A 518 14.68 -28.79 36.87
C LYS A 518 15.00 -27.93 35.66
N VAL A 519 15.48 -26.71 35.92
CA VAL A 519 16.07 -25.81 34.93
C VAL A 519 17.52 -25.46 35.35
N PRO A 520 18.41 -25.10 34.40
CA PRO A 520 19.74 -24.59 34.74
C PRO A 520 19.61 -23.26 35.51
N THR A 521 20.23 -23.15 36.69
CA THR A 521 20.27 -21.88 37.45
C THR A 521 21.49 -21.04 37.10
N THR A 522 22.61 -21.69 36.79
CA THR A 522 23.82 -21.03 36.28
C THR A 522 23.51 -20.40 34.91
N PRO A 523 23.85 -19.12 34.68
CA PRO A 523 23.77 -18.52 33.36
C PRO A 523 24.48 -19.41 32.34
N GLN A 524 23.78 -19.77 31.26
CA GLN A 524 24.45 -20.31 30.07
C GLN A 524 25.43 -19.25 29.59
N ASP A 525 26.60 -19.67 29.06
CA ASP A 525 27.43 -18.75 28.27
C ASP A 525 26.52 -18.05 27.25
N PRO A 526 26.66 -16.73 27.04
CA PRO A 526 25.81 -16.00 26.11
C PRO A 526 25.76 -16.73 24.76
N LEU A 527 24.58 -16.70 24.10
CA LEU A 527 24.41 -17.29 22.76
C LEU A 527 25.38 -16.67 21.71
N PHE A 528 25.99 -15.54 22.07
CA PHE A 528 27.19 -14.98 21.46
C PHE A 528 28.44 -15.64 22.07
N PRO A 529 29.30 -16.34 21.29
CA PRO A 529 30.72 -16.34 21.65
C PRO A 529 31.15 -14.86 21.77
N LYS A 530 31.82 -14.49 22.88
CA LYS A 530 32.34 -13.13 23.05
C LYS A 530 32.98 -12.67 21.74
N ALA A 531 32.48 -11.57 21.18
CA ALA A 531 33.10 -10.96 20.03
C ALA A 531 34.55 -10.67 20.41
N ASN A 532 35.48 -11.42 19.81
CA ASN A 532 36.89 -11.20 20.02
C ASN A 532 37.24 -10.00 19.14
N SER A 533 36.91 -8.79 19.61
CA SER A 533 37.14 -7.56 18.87
C SER A 533 38.64 -7.44 18.61
N THR A 534 39.03 -7.70 17.36
CA THR A 534 40.41 -7.60 16.91
C THR A 534 40.79 -6.15 16.70
N GLY A 535 40.72 -5.37 17.79
CA GLY A 535 41.51 -4.17 18.04
C GLY A 535 41.61 -3.10 16.96
N PHE A 536 40.64 -2.96 16.06
CA PHE A 536 40.62 -1.87 15.09
C PHE A 536 39.92 -0.65 15.70
N CYS A 537 40.60 0.49 15.71
CA CYS A 537 40.06 1.76 16.16
C CYS A 537 40.57 2.87 15.24
N VAL A 538 39.66 3.55 14.55
CA VAL A 538 39.99 4.49 13.45
C VAL A 538 40.84 5.69 13.92
N SER A 539 40.84 6.02 15.21
CA SER A 539 41.66 7.09 15.80
C SER A 539 42.99 6.62 16.42
N ASP A 540 43.18 5.29 16.54
CA ASP A 540 44.15 4.64 17.45
C ASP A 540 44.08 5.04 18.93
N ASP A 541 43.15 5.91 19.36
CA ASP A 541 42.96 6.32 20.75
C ASP A 541 42.05 5.33 21.48
N TRP A 542 42.60 4.71 22.51
CA TRP A 542 41.90 3.76 23.36
C TRP A 542 41.78 4.29 24.77
N TYR A 543 40.55 4.38 25.26
CA TYR A 543 40.25 4.74 26.64
C TYR A 543 40.00 3.48 27.48
N THR A 544 40.39 3.51 28.76
CA THR A 544 40.01 2.48 29.74
C THR A 544 39.09 3.10 30.77
N THR A 545 37.86 2.60 30.84
CA THR A 545 36.81 3.14 31.71
C THR A 545 37.17 3.06 33.20
N GLN A 546 36.64 4.01 33.96
CA GLN A 546 36.83 4.16 35.40
C GLN A 546 35.48 4.17 36.11
N SER A 547 35.50 4.04 37.44
CA SER A 547 34.30 4.06 38.26
C SER A 547 33.58 5.41 38.17
N GLY A 548 32.37 5.41 37.61
CA GLY A 548 31.56 6.61 37.41
C GLY A 548 31.65 7.24 36.02
N ASP A 549 32.30 6.58 35.06
CA ASP A 549 32.29 7.01 33.67
C ASP A 549 30.93 6.76 32.99
N THR A 550 30.58 7.66 32.08
CA THR A 550 29.39 7.63 31.22
C THR A 550 29.84 7.97 29.79
N CYS A 551 29.03 7.67 28.77
CA CYS A 551 29.34 8.11 27.41
C CYS A 551 29.49 9.64 27.37
N ASN A 552 28.64 10.39 28.10
CA ASN A 552 28.73 11.85 28.20
C ASN A 552 30.03 12.34 28.89
N SER A 553 30.50 11.69 29.96
CA SER A 553 31.73 12.12 30.64
C SER A 553 32.96 11.88 29.78
N ILE A 554 33.02 10.73 29.10
CA ILE A 554 34.11 10.40 28.18
C ILE A 554 34.06 11.29 26.94
N ALA A 555 32.87 11.48 26.35
CA ALA A 555 32.64 12.33 25.18
C ALA A 555 33.15 13.76 25.39
N LEU A 556 32.75 14.40 26.50
CA LEU A 556 33.22 15.74 26.87
C LEU A 556 34.72 15.78 27.18
N ALA A 557 35.28 14.74 27.80
CA ALA A 557 36.70 14.68 28.13
C ALA A 557 37.61 14.41 26.91
N LYS A 558 37.06 13.73 25.88
CA LYS A 558 37.78 13.33 24.66
C LYS A 558 37.47 14.20 23.46
N GLY A 559 36.45 15.07 23.51
CA GLY A 559 36.03 15.90 22.39
C GLY A 559 35.40 15.09 21.26
N VAL A 560 34.48 14.17 21.60
CA VAL A 560 33.75 13.31 20.66
C VAL A 560 32.25 13.30 20.98
N SER A 561 31.44 12.66 20.13
CA SER A 561 30.00 12.45 20.32
C SER A 561 29.76 11.29 21.30
N SER A 562 28.73 11.39 22.14
CA SER A 562 28.32 10.28 23.00
C SER A 562 27.75 9.12 22.17
N ALA A 563 27.01 9.45 21.11
CA ALA A 563 26.44 8.46 20.20
C ALA A 563 27.54 7.68 19.47
N ASP A 564 28.65 8.31 19.13
CA ASP A 564 29.75 7.64 18.42
C ASP A 564 30.59 6.77 19.36
N ILE A 565 30.68 7.11 20.64
CA ILE A 565 31.22 6.19 21.66
C ILE A 565 30.35 4.95 21.75
N PHE A 566 29.02 5.10 21.77
CA PHE A 566 28.08 3.98 21.79
C PHE A 566 28.18 3.12 20.52
N LEU A 567 28.02 3.73 19.34
CA LEU A 567 28.01 3.05 18.04
C LEU A 567 29.38 2.44 17.67
N GLY A 568 30.48 3.12 18.01
CA GLY A 568 31.84 2.66 17.76
C GLY A 568 32.33 1.57 18.73
N ASN A 569 31.56 1.25 19.78
CA ASN A 569 31.89 0.22 20.76
C ASN A 569 30.67 -0.70 20.95
N PRO A 570 30.45 -1.68 20.06
CA PRO A 570 29.19 -2.45 19.98
C PRO A 570 28.87 -3.30 21.22
N ASP A 571 29.80 -3.39 22.17
CA ASP A 571 29.60 -4.08 23.44
C ASP A 571 29.09 -3.14 24.58
N ILE A 572 28.84 -1.85 24.34
CA ILE A 572 28.22 -0.92 25.31
C ILE A 572 26.69 -1.13 25.30
N TYR A 573 26.11 -1.32 26.49
CA TYR A 573 24.66 -1.55 26.66
C TYR A 573 23.94 -0.42 27.41
N ASP A 574 24.66 0.39 28.17
CA ASP A 574 24.14 1.53 28.94
C ASP A 574 25.17 2.66 28.91
N CYS A 575 24.78 3.82 28.36
CA CYS A 575 25.64 4.99 28.28
C CYS A 575 25.68 5.83 29.57
N THR A 576 24.82 5.53 30.56
CA THR A 576 24.69 6.26 31.82
C THR A 576 25.55 5.68 32.96
N ALA A 577 26.01 4.43 32.84
CA ALA A 577 26.91 3.79 33.80
C ALA A 577 27.83 2.74 33.13
N LEU A 578 29.10 3.10 32.86
CA LEU A 578 30.05 2.21 32.21
C LEU A 578 30.84 1.36 33.22
N GLU A 579 30.96 0.06 32.95
CA GLU A 579 31.76 -0.88 33.74
C GLU A 579 33.25 -0.47 33.77
N PRO A 580 33.92 -0.38 34.94
CA PRO A 580 35.34 0.00 35.02
C PRO A 580 36.29 -1.07 34.46
N GLY A 581 37.40 -0.63 33.87
CA GLY A 581 38.45 -1.50 33.32
C GLY A 581 38.20 -1.97 31.88
N ARG A 582 37.13 -1.47 31.24
CA ARG A 582 36.75 -1.78 29.85
C ARG A 582 37.54 -0.91 28.88
N LYS A 583 38.10 -1.53 27.82
CA LYS A 583 38.84 -0.83 26.78
C LYS A 583 37.88 -0.40 25.66
N LEU A 584 37.74 0.90 25.45
CA LEU A 584 36.88 1.50 24.42
C LEU A 584 37.73 2.16 23.34
N CYS A 585 37.35 2.00 22.07
CA CYS A 585 37.82 2.85 20.99
C CYS A 585 37.19 4.23 21.13
N ILE A 586 37.99 5.29 21.07
CA ILE A 586 37.49 6.66 21.04
C ILE A 586 37.35 7.11 19.58
N PRO A 587 36.20 7.59 19.13
CA PRO A 587 36.02 8.12 17.77
C PRO A 587 36.96 9.29 17.43
N LEU A 588 36.98 9.71 16.17
CA LEU A 588 37.72 10.90 15.74
C LEU A 588 37.16 12.18 16.40
N GLN A 589 38.04 13.05 16.87
CA GLN A 589 37.69 14.25 17.64
C GLN A 589 36.98 15.32 16.80
N CYS A 590 36.10 16.10 17.42
CA CYS A 590 35.33 17.17 16.81
C CYS A 590 35.19 18.38 17.74
N LYS A 591 34.47 19.41 17.30
CA LYS A 591 33.79 20.34 18.23
C LYS A 591 32.48 19.70 18.71
N THR A 592 32.19 19.84 19.99
CA THR A 592 31.02 19.23 20.64
C THR A 592 30.08 20.28 21.24
N TYR A 593 28.78 19.99 21.26
CA TYR A 593 27.78 20.71 22.06
C TYR A 593 27.09 19.75 23.04
N LEU A 594 26.89 20.18 24.28
CA LEU A 594 26.11 19.43 25.27
C LEU A 594 24.66 19.89 25.21
N LEU A 595 23.78 19.01 24.73
CA LEU A 595 22.34 19.23 24.62
C LEU A 595 21.72 19.54 25.99
N ARG A 596 20.89 20.58 26.07
CA ARG A 596 20.14 20.98 27.27
C ARG A 596 18.70 20.50 27.17
N GLY A 597 18.02 20.29 28.29
CA GLY A 597 16.67 19.71 28.33
C GLY A 597 15.55 20.55 27.70
N ASP A 598 15.86 21.77 27.24
CA ASP A 598 14.97 22.72 26.57
C ASP A 598 15.45 23.08 25.14
N ASP A 599 16.54 22.49 24.65
CA ASP A 599 17.05 22.71 23.28
C ASP A 599 16.31 21.81 22.26
N ASP A 600 15.90 22.36 21.12
CA ASP A 600 15.45 21.64 19.91
C ASP A 600 16.54 21.71 18.82
N CYS A 601 16.36 21.14 17.60
CA CYS A 601 17.42 21.24 16.57
C CYS A 601 17.75 22.67 16.17
N LEU A 602 16.78 23.58 16.12
CA LEU A 602 17.00 24.98 15.73
C LEU A 602 17.74 25.73 16.84
N SER A 603 17.26 25.64 18.09
CA SER A 603 17.92 26.29 19.24
C SER A 603 19.28 25.65 19.55
N THR A 604 19.43 24.33 19.39
CA THR A 604 20.74 23.65 19.42
C THR A 604 21.66 24.22 18.35
N SER A 605 21.23 24.30 17.08
CA SER A 605 22.05 24.80 15.98
C SER A 605 22.54 26.24 16.24
N ILE A 606 21.63 27.11 16.68
CA ILE A 606 21.92 28.50 17.07
C ILE A 606 22.91 28.55 18.25
N ASN A 607 22.67 27.78 19.31
CA ASN A 607 23.49 27.75 20.52
C ASN A 607 24.89 27.12 20.29
N ALA A 608 24.98 26.18 19.36
CA ALA A 608 26.21 25.55 18.89
C ALA A 608 26.98 26.39 17.87
N GLY A 609 26.33 27.37 17.22
CA GLY A 609 26.92 28.20 16.17
C GLY A 609 27.07 27.48 14.82
N VAL A 610 26.18 26.54 14.51
CA VAL A 610 26.14 25.80 13.24
C VAL A 610 24.87 26.13 12.45
N ALA A 611 24.91 25.93 11.13
CA ALA A 611 23.75 26.17 10.26
C ALA A 611 22.62 25.15 10.50
N ASP A 612 22.98 23.89 10.72
CA ASP A 612 22.10 22.77 11.00
C ASP A 612 22.90 21.71 11.77
N ILE A 613 22.38 21.27 12.92
CA ILE A 613 23.00 20.27 13.80
C ILE A 613 22.83 18.83 13.28
N THR A 614 21.79 18.56 12.47
CA THR A 614 21.50 17.22 11.94
C THR A 614 22.57 16.75 10.95
N LEU A 615 23.16 17.69 10.19
CA LEU A 615 24.26 17.44 9.24
C LEU A 615 25.49 16.76 9.86
N TYR A 616 25.71 16.92 11.17
CA TYR A 616 26.83 16.33 11.90
C TYR A 616 26.42 15.14 12.78
N ASN A 617 25.12 14.87 12.93
CA ASN A 617 24.57 13.89 13.86
C ASN A 617 23.44 13.12 13.14
N THR A 618 23.81 12.23 12.21
CA THR A 618 22.90 11.54 11.28
C THR A 618 21.89 10.59 11.93
N TRP A 619 22.00 10.35 13.24
CA TRP A 619 21.00 9.63 14.02
C TRP A 619 19.80 10.50 14.42
N ILE A 620 19.91 11.83 14.34
CA ILE A 620 18.77 12.76 14.47
C ILE A 620 17.98 12.67 13.17
N ASN A 621 16.66 12.45 13.28
CA ASN A 621 15.81 12.33 12.09
C ASN A 621 15.43 13.70 11.51
N SER A 622 14.88 13.70 10.29
CA SER A 622 14.51 14.92 9.56
C SER A 622 13.38 15.74 10.18
N LEU A 623 12.66 15.20 11.18
CA LEU A 623 11.61 15.90 11.92
C LEU A 623 12.12 16.44 13.28
N CYS A 624 13.33 16.06 13.69
CA CYS A 624 13.96 16.36 14.98
C CYS A 624 13.19 15.92 16.24
N ASP A 625 12.14 15.11 16.12
CA ASP A 625 11.34 14.65 17.28
C ASP A 625 12.12 13.68 18.20
N ASN A 626 13.20 13.07 17.69
CA ASN A 626 14.00 12.08 18.41
C ASN A 626 15.21 12.64 19.18
N LEU A 627 15.47 13.96 19.10
CA LEU A 627 16.65 14.60 19.72
C LEU A 627 16.73 14.35 21.22
N HIS A 628 15.58 14.35 21.92
CA HIS A 628 15.54 14.11 23.36
C HIS A 628 15.36 12.65 23.77
N SER A 629 14.54 11.90 23.05
CA SER A 629 14.19 10.52 23.41
C SER A 629 15.39 9.57 23.27
N ALA A 630 16.36 9.88 22.40
CA ALA A 630 17.58 9.10 22.26
C ALA A 630 18.61 9.28 23.42
N ASN A 631 18.49 10.32 24.25
CA ASN A 631 19.51 10.68 25.25
C ASN A 631 19.85 9.58 26.25
N ALA A 632 18.86 8.77 26.66
CA ALA A 632 19.08 7.68 27.62
C ALA A 632 19.98 6.57 27.06
N THR A 633 19.95 6.36 25.74
CA THR A 633 20.68 5.29 25.05
C THR A 633 21.99 5.79 24.45
N LEU A 634 21.96 6.93 23.75
CA LEU A 634 23.10 7.48 23.00
C LEU A 634 23.88 8.57 23.75
N GLY A 635 23.35 9.07 24.86
CA GLY A 635 23.87 10.27 25.52
C GLY A 635 23.52 11.58 24.80
N SER A 636 24.15 12.68 25.22
CA SER A 636 23.69 14.05 24.99
C SER A 636 24.79 14.99 24.46
N VAL A 637 25.94 14.45 24.06
CA VAL A 637 27.05 15.23 23.49
C VAL A 637 27.02 15.05 21.98
N LEU A 638 26.73 16.16 21.29
CA LEU A 638 26.52 16.23 19.84
C LEU A 638 27.74 16.77 19.12
N PHE A 639 27.97 16.35 17.89
CA PHE A 639 28.94 16.97 16.99
C PHE A 639 28.45 18.35 16.50
N THR A 640 29.37 19.30 16.37
CA THR A 640 29.16 20.62 15.73
C THR A 640 30.20 20.93 14.64
N SER A 641 31.02 19.92 14.30
CA SER A 641 31.93 19.91 13.17
C SER A 641 32.03 18.47 12.66
N PRO A 642 32.58 18.24 11.45
CA PRO A 642 32.99 16.90 11.04
C PRO A 642 33.99 16.29 12.03
N ALA A 643 34.01 14.96 12.09
CA ALA A 643 34.99 14.20 12.85
C ALA A 643 36.39 14.34 12.21
N GLY A 644 37.41 14.61 13.02
CA GLY A 644 38.76 14.97 12.58
C GLY A 644 39.09 16.46 12.71
N GLY A 645 38.10 17.33 12.99
CA GLY A 645 38.28 18.75 13.29
C GLY A 645 38.00 19.72 12.12
N ASP A 646 38.32 21.00 12.31
CA ASP A 646 38.16 22.03 11.27
C ASP A 646 39.15 21.80 10.12
N PHE A 647 38.64 21.66 8.89
CA PHE A 647 39.48 21.60 7.69
C PHE A 647 40.27 22.91 7.50
N VAL A 648 41.57 22.88 7.82
CA VAL A 648 42.52 23.96 7.52
C VAL A 648 43.29 23.59 6.25
N PRO A 649 43.04 24.22 5.09
CA PRO A 649 43.79 23.92 3.87
C PRO A 649 45.25 24.38 4.01
N GLY A 650 46.15 23.41 4.24
CA GLY A 650 47.58 23.61 4.46
C GLY A 650 48.43 22.48 3.85
N PRO A 651 49.71 22.71 3.51
CA PRO A 651 50.24 22.13 2.28
C PRO A 651 51.24 20.97 2.48
N ALA A 652 50.82 19.75 2.11
CA ALA A 652 51.67 18.75 1.46
C ALA A 652 50.81 17.69 0.75
N THR A 653 51.03 17.51 -0.56
CA THR A 653 50.82 16.28 -1.38
C THR A 653 49.88 15.18 -0.78
N ASN A 654 48.67 14.91 -1.29
CA ASN A 654 48.19 15.06 -2.68
C ASN A 654 46.75 15.60 -2.79
N THR A 655 46.55 16.57 -3.68
CA THR A 655 45.24 16.97 -4.27
C THR A 655 44.07 17.24 -3.31
N SER A 656 44.30 18.00 -2.24
CA SER A 656 43.24 18.79 -1.62
C SER A 656 42.64 19.80 -2.62
N GLY A 657 41.49 19.48 -3.21
CA GLY A 657 40.72 20.35 -4.12
C GLY A 657 41.10 20.24 -5.61
N PHE A 658 40.22 19.68 -6.43
CA PHE A 658 40.34 19.70 -7.89
C PHE A 658 39.86 21.05 -8.45
N PRO A 659 40.70 21.82 -9.16
CA PRO A 659 40.30 23.11 -9.68
C PRO A 659 39.29 22.96 -10.83
N GLY A 660 38.05 23.41 -10.62
CA GLY A 660 37.06 23.61 -11.68
C GLY A 660 35.69 22.94 -11.50
N SER A 661 35.50 22.10 -10.49
CA SER A 661 34.15 21.59 -10.15
C SER A 661 33.40 22.57 -9.24
N LYS A 662 32.09 22.75 -9.47
CA LYS A 662 31.16 23.42 -8.53
C LYS A 662 30.50 22.43 -7.55
N GLN A 663 30.69 21.13 -7.74
CA GLN A 663 30.08 20.05 -6.94
C GLN A 663 31.16 19.29 -6.16
N THR A 664 30.84 18.93 -4.92
CA THR A 664 31.67 18.10 -4.04
C THR A 664 31.82 16.68 -4.60
N GLY A 665 33.02 16.09 -4.46
CA GLY A 665 33.29 14.72 -4.92
C GLY A 665 33.56 14.52 -6.42
N TYR A 666 33.53 15.57 -7.25
CA TYR A 666 33.75 15.46 -8.71
C TYR A 666 34.98 16.22 -9.22
N GLY A 667 35.65 15.63 -10.21
CA GLY A 667 36.76 16.22 -10.96
C GLY A 667 36.31 16.97 -12.21
N SER A 668 37.14 17.93 -12.66
CA SER A 668 36.89 18.77 -13.85
C SER A 668 37.72 18.38 -15.08
N THR A 669 38.76 17.56 -14.90
CA THR A 669 39.77 17.25 -15.92
C THR A 669 40.30 15.84 -15.72
N LEU A 670 40.33 15.04 -16.80
CA LEU A 670 40.77 13.64 -16.77
C LEU A 670 42.23 13.53 -16.29
N LYS A 671 42.49 12.59 -15.37
CA LYS A 671 43.84 12.24 -14.92
C LYS A 671 44.08 10.75 -15.04
N SER A 672 45.33 10.37 -15.28
CA SER A 672 45.77 8.97 -15.19
C SER A 672 46.10 8.60 -13.73
N PRO A 673 45.96 7.33 -13.34
CA PRO A 673 46.45 6.83 -12.05
C PRO A 673 47.99 6.93 -11.97
N ALA A 674 48.53 6.82 -10.75
CA ALA A 674 49.96 6.96 -10.49
C ALA A 674 50.80 5.90 -11.25
N GLU A 675 51.98 6.30 -11.72
CA GLU A 675 52.86 5.44 -12.52
C GLU A 675 53.35 4.23 -11.71
N GLY A 676 52.83 3.04 -12.05
CA GLY A 676 53.13 1.78 -11.36
C GLY A 676 52.03 1.24 -10.44
N ALA A 677 50.96 2.01 -10.18
CA ALA A 677 49.80 1.53 -9.43
C ALA A 677 48.87 0.66 -10.30
N THR A 678 48.22 -0.35 -9.71
CA THR A 678 47.31 -1.26 -10.43
C THR A 678 45.87 -0.77 -10.28
N VAL A 679 45.15 -0.45 -11.35
CA VAL A 679 43.74 -0.02 -11.22
C VAL A 679 42.88 -1.18 -10.70
N ALA A 680 42.06 -0.90 -9.68
CA ALA A 680 41.19 -1.91 -9.08
C ALA A 680 40.13 -2.42 -10.09
N PRO A 681 39.67 -3.69 -10.00
CA PRO A 681 38.74 -4.25 -10.98
C PRO A 681 37.43 -3.46 -11.10
N GLY A 682 37.05 -3.11 -12.32
CA GLY A 682 35.80 -2.38 -12.58
C GLY A 682 35.82 -0.87 -12.28
N THR A 683 36.86 -0.35 -11.62
CA THR A 683 36.98 1.09 -11.34
C THR A 683 36.91 1.94 -12.60
N THR A 684 36.14 3.02 -12.55
CA THR A 684 35.96 3.92 -13.70
C THR A 684 37.28 4.60 -14.09
N LEU A 685 37.62 4.52 -15.37
CA LEU A 685 38.77 5.24 -15.93
C LEU A 685 38.44 6.72 -16.22
N ASN A 686 37.16 7.12 -16.19
CA ASN A 686 36.73 8.50 -16.40
C ASN A 686 36.86 9.34 -15.13
N CYS A 687 38.10 9.45 -14.62
CA CYS A 687 38.38 9.96 -13.29
C CYS A 687 39.36 11.15 -13.32
N GLY A 688 39.06 12.18 -12.53
CA GLY A 688 39.90 13.36 -12.33
C GLY A 688 40.77 13.31 -11.08
N GLY A 689 40.56 12.33 -10.19
CA GLY A 689 41.31 12.13 -8.95
C GLY A 689 41.42 10.65 -8.59
N TRP A 690 42.64 10.17 -8.38
CA TRP A 690 42.94 8.78 -8.06
C TRP A 690 43.56 8.69 -6.67
N HIS A 691 43.08 7.75 -5.87
CA HIS A 691 43.72 7.35 -4.61
C HIS A 691 44.39 6.00 -4.80
N VAL A 692 45.59 5.81 -4.27
CA VAL A 692 46.29 4.52 -4.29
C VAL A 692 46.36 4.04 -2.86
N VAL A 693 45.73 2.90 -2.56
CA VAL A 693 45.57 2.44 -1.18
C VAL A 693 46.91 2.10 -0.55
N GLU A 694 47.21 2.70 0.59
CA GLU A 694 48.34 2.37 1.45
C GLU A 694 47.95 1.38 2.58
N ASP A 695 48.94 0.83 3.28
CA ASP A 695 48.72 -0.19 4.32
C ASP A 695 48.04 0.41 5.56
N GLY A 696 46.83 -0.06 5.87
CA GLY A 696 46.03 0.39 7.02
C GLY A 696 44.94 1.43 6.72
N GLU A 697 44.73 1.83 5.46
CA GLU A 697 43.65 2.75 5.09
C GLU A 697 42.26 2.07 5.05
N SER A 698 41.22 2.82 5.40
CA SER A 698 39.81 2.41 5.33
C SER A 698 39.04 3.17 4.26
N CYS A 699 37.91 2.62 3.79
CA CYS A 699 36.98 3.32 2.92
C CYS A 699 36.54 4.66 3.53
N GLY A 700 36.30 4.70 4.85
CA GLY A 700 35.98 5.93 5.57
C GLY A 700 37.09 6.98 5.49
N GLY A 701 38.36 6.56 5.64
CA GLY A 701 39.51 7.45 5.49
C GLY A 701 39.63 8.01 4.06
N VAL A 702 39.65 7.12 3.07
CA VAL A 702 39.80 7.48 1.64
C VAL A 702 38.69 8.40 1.15
N THR A 703 37.44 8.12 1.55
CA THR A 703 36.27 8.94 1.17
C THR A 703 36.29 10.33 1.82
N MET A 704 36.62 10.41 3.12
CA MET A 704 36.74 11.69 3.82
C MET A 704 37.92 12.54 3.32
N GLU A 705 39.09 11.95 3.09
CA GLU A 705 40.26 12.67 2.55
C GLU A 705 39.96 13.26 1.16
N SER A 706 39.29 12.48 0.32
CA SER A 706 39.00 12.88 -1.07
C SER A 706 37.74 13.72 -1.24
N GLY A 707 36.89 13.83 -0.20
CA GLY A 707 35.62 14.57 -0.24
C GLY A 707 34.57 13.95 -1.17
N ILE A 708 34.60 12.63 -1.35
CA ILE A 708 33.66 11.83 -2.15
C ILE A 708 32.74 11.04 -1.21
N SER A 709 31.44 10.95 -1.48
CA SER A 709 30.55 10.14 -0.63
C SER A 709 30.86 8.65 -0.80
N LEU A 710 30.66 7.86 0.27
CA LEU A 710 30.88 6.41 0.24
C LEU A 710 30.10 5.74 -0.90
N THR A 711 28.85 6.15 -1.13
CA THR A 711 28.01 5.67 -2.22
C THR A 711 28.56 6.00 -3.61
N LEU A 712 29.10 7.22 -3.81
CA LEU A 712 29.72 7.61 -5.09
C LEU A 712 31.08 6.91 -5.29
N PHE A 713 31.82 6.67 -4.21
CA PHE A 713 33.06 5.90 -4.22
C PHE A 713 32.81 4.42 -4.57
N GLN A 714 31.80 3.77 -3.98
CA GLN A 714 31.38 2.41 -4.34
C GLN A 714 30.88 2.35 -5.80
N PHE A 715 30.03 3.30 -6.22
CA PHE A 715 29.53 3.37 -7.60
C PHE A 715 30.65 3.52 -8.65
N THR A 716 31.70 4.29 -8.33
CA THR A 716 32.86 4.49 -9.22
C THR A 716 33.93 3.41 -9.10
N ASN A 717 33.85 2.54 -8.08
CA ASN A 717 34.76 1.43 -7.82
C ASN A 717 33.99 0.13 -7.49
N PRO A 718 33.36 -0.52 -8.47
CA PRO A 718 32.50 -1.71 -8.24
C PRO A 718 33.21 -2.95 -7.64
N SER A 719 34.53 -2.95 -7.49
CA SER A 719 35.25 -3.95 -6.67
C SER A 719 35.18 -3.70 -5.17
N VAL A 720 34.58 -2.57 -4.74
CA VAL A 720 34.38 -2.21 -3.34
C VAL A 720 32.97 -2.62 -2.92
N GLU A 721 32.85 -3.55 -1.97
CA GLU A 721 31.56 -4.10 -1.56
C GLU A 721 30.67 -3.07 -0.83
N VAL A 722 29.35 -3.33 -0.84
CA VAL A 722 28.30 -2.33 -0.54
C VAL A 722 27.95 -2.26 0.96
N ASP A 723 28.59 -3.07 1.81
CA ASP A 723 28.28 -3.18 3.25
C ASP A 723 29.50 -2.95 4.17
N SER A 724 29.42 -3.42 5.42
CA SER A 724 30.49 -3.39 6.43
C SER A 724 31.85 -4.00 6.01
N SER A 725 31.92 -4.65 4.85
CA SER A 725 33.12 -5.24 4.25
C SER A 725 33.91 -4.29 3.33
N CYS A 726 33.49 -3.03 3.15
CA CYS A 726 34.14 -2.04 2.28
C CYS A 726 35.68 -2.00 2.48
N ASP A 727 36.14 -1.92 3.73
CA ASP A 727 37.57 -1.86 4.07
C ASP A 727 38.34 -3.13 3.66
N ALA A 728 37.70 -4.30 3.71
CA ALA A 728 38.29 -5.56 3.26
C ALA A 728 38.39 -5.67 1.72
N SER A 729 37.67 -4.81 1.00
CA SER A 729 37.69 -4.71 -0.47
C SER A 729 38.77 -3.75 -0.99
N LEU A 730 39.42 -2.99 -0.10
CA LEU A 730 40.58 -2.18 -0.42
C LEU A 730 41.84 -3.06 -0.46
N HIS A 731 42.65 -2.90 -1.50
CA HIS A 731 43.86 -3.69 -1.70
C HIS A 731 45.07 -2.76 -1.85
N VAL A 732 46.06 -2.93 -0.97
CA VAL A 732 47.27 -2.09 -0.94
C VAL A 732 47.98 -2.09 -2.29
N GLY A 733 48.27 -0.90 -2.81
CA GLY A 733 48.87 -0.67 -4.13
C GLY A 733 47.87 -0.65 -5.31
N ASN A 734 46.58 -0.88 -5.06
CA ASN A 734 45.55 -0.64 -6.08
C ASN A 734 45.11 0.83 -6.12
N ALA A 735 44.82 1.31 -7.33
CA ALA A 735 44.29 2.64 -7.59
C ALA A 735 42.77 2.62 -7.76
N TYR A 736 42.09 3.48 -6.99
CA TYR A 736 40.65 3.66 -6.95
C TYR A 736 40.29 5.10 -7.39
N CYS A 737 39.15 5.28 -8.05
CA CYS A 737 38.66 6.59 -8.47
C CYS A 737 38.01 7.31 -7.29
N VAL A 738 38.50 8.50 -6.94
CA VAL A 738 37.99 9.31 -5.81
C VAL A 738 37.49 10.69 -6.21
N ALA A 739 37.58 11.05 -7.49
CA ALA A 739 36.88 12.18 -8.06
C ALA A 739 36.51 11.86 -9.52
N PRO A 740 35.41 11.12 -9.79
CA PRO A 740 34.90 10.92 -11.14
C PRO A 740 34.75 12.28 -11.85
N LEU A 741 34.91 12.31 -13.17
CA LEU A 741 34.65 13.57 -13.88
C LEU A 741 33.17 13.95 -13.80
N LEU A 742 32.91 15.24 -13.64
CA LEU A 742 31.63 15.80 -14.06
C LEU A 742 31.37 15.34 -15.50
N PRO A 743 30.18 14.79 -15.81
CA PRO A 743 29.89 14.33 -17.16
C PRO A 743 29.87 15.53 -18.12
N GLU A 744 30.96 15.72 -18.88
CA GLU A 744 30.85 16.34 -20.21
C GLU A 744 29.82 15.52 -20.98
N ALA A 745 28.73 16.17 -21.40
CA ALA A 745 27.50 15.54 -21.86
C ALA A 745 27.75 14.29 -22.74
N PRO A 746 27.56 13.08 -22.19
CA PRO A 746 27.69 11.85 -22.97
C PRO A 746 26.52 11.74 -23.94
N PRO A 747 26.72 11.18 -25.15
CA PRO A 747 25.60 10.77 -25.99
C PRO A 747 24.78 9.67 -25.30
N ALA A 748 23.49 9.62 -25.65
CA ALA A 748 22.39 8.88 -25.01
C ALA A 748 22.67 7.44 -24.53
N ASP A 749 21.99 7.08 -23.42
CA ASP A 749 21.15 5.87 -23.17
C ASP A 749 21.17 5.48 -21.67
N ASP A 750 20.12 4.96 -21.03
CA ASP A 750 18.77 5.54 -20.87
C ASP A 750 18.22 5.06 -19.51
N GLY A 751 18.01 5.98 -18.57
CA GLY A 751 17.23 5.72 -17.35
C GLY A 751 15.83 6.27 -17.54
N PRO A 752 14.74 5.50 -17.31
CA PRO A 752 13.39 6.00 -17.50
C PRO A 752 13.13 7.18 -16.56
N ILE A 753 12.77 8.33 -17.13
CA ILE A 753 12.36 9.50 -16.36
C ILE A 753 10.84 9.48 -16.30
N THR A 754 10.32 9.12 -15.13
CA THR A 754 8.87 9.09 -14.88
C THR A 754 8.32 10.51 -14.96
N VAL A 755 7.41 10.72 -15.92
CA VAL A 755 6.64 11.96 -16.08
C VAL A 755 5.15 11.67 -15.93
N ASN A 756 4.46 12.48 -15.12
CA ASN A 756 3.02 12.40 -14.94
C ASN A 756 2.35 13.48 -15.80
N SER A 757 1.39 13.10 -16.65
CA SER A 757 0.73 14.02 -17.59
C SER A 757 -0.58 14.58 -17.03
N TYR A 758 -0.81 15.89 -17.21
CA TYR A 758 -2.00 16.60 -16.71
C TYR A 758 -2.88 17.18 -17.83
N SER A 759 -2.89 16.53 -19.00
CA SER A 759 -3.64 16.96 -20.20
C SER A 759 -3.10 18.23 -20.91
N CYS A 760 -3.95 18.95 -21.63
CA CYS A 760 -3.64 20.06 -22.53
C CYS A 760 -3.93 21.41 -21.87
N TRP A 761 -2.92 22.29 -21.83
CA TRP A 761 -3.01 23.58 -21.16
C TRP A 761 -2.73 24.74 -22.10
N SER A 762 -3.72 25.62 -22.27
CA SER A 762 -3.56 26.90 -22.97
C SER A 762 -3.39 28.04 -21.97
N SER A 763 -2.99 29.20 -22.45
CA SER A 763 -2.77 30.39 -21.62
C SER A 763 -3.30 31.65 -22.28
N ASN A 764 -4.11 32.42 -21.52
CA ASN A 764 -4.67 33.66 -22.04
C ASN A 764 -3.61 34.78 -22.07
N ALA A 765 -3.54 35.55 -23.16
CA ALA A 765 -2.67 36.72 -23.35
C ALA A 765 -1.14 36.49 -23.53
N ASN A 766 -0.74 35.51 -24.35
CA ASN A 766 0.63 35.32 -24.87
C ASN A 766 1.73 35.05 -23.81
N SER A 767 1.39 34.65 -22.58
CA SER A 767 2.35 34.23 -21.56
C SER A 767 2.44 32.69 -21.52
N PRO A 768 3.63 32.07 -21.45
CA PRO A 768 3.75 30.61 -21.36
C PRO A 768 3.05 29.99 -20.15
N VAL A 769 2.69 28.70 -20.24
CA VAL A 769 2.05 27.93 -19.14
C VAL A 769 2.99 27.69 -17.95
N LEU A 770 4.30 27.74 -18.17
CA LEU A 770 5.34 27.66 -17.14
C LEU A 770 6.37 28.78 -17.37
N LEU A 771 6.80 29.47 -16.30
CA LEU A 771 7.42 30.80 -16.40
C LEU A 771 8.91 30.88 -16.02
N LYS A 772 9.57 29.77 -15.63
CA LYS A 772 10.92 29.85 -15.03
C LYS A 772 12.05 29.69 -16.03
N ASP A 773 11.98 28.69 -16.88
CA ASP A 773 12.99 28.43 -17.90
C ASP A 773 12.35 27.87 -19.18
N SER A 774 13.07 27.97 -20.29
CA SER A 774 12.60 27.44 -21.58
C SER A 774 13.75 27.23 -22.57
N THR A 775 13.59 26.25 -23.46
CA THR A 775 14.53 25.97 -24.55
C THR A 775 13.79 25.47 -25.79
N THR A 776 14.39 25.64 -26.97
CA THR A 776 13.84 25.17 -28.24
C THR A 776 14.88 24.31 -28.94
N ASP A 777 14.52 23.09 -29.35
CA ASP A 777 15.42 22.13 -29.99
C ASP A 777 14.72 21.37 -31.13
N ASP A 778 15.41 21.20 -32.26
CA ASP A 778 14.93 20.37 -33.37
C ASP A 778 14.94 18.86 -33.03
N ALA A 779 15.60 18.47 -31.94
CA ALA A 779 15.60 17.11 -31.39
C ALA A 779 14.67 16.94 -30.15
N MET A 780 13.72 17.85 -29.92
CA MET A 780 12.85 17.82 -28.74
C MET A 780 12.01 16.52 -28.61
N THR A 781 12.02 15.93 -27.42
CA THR A 781 11.15 14.86 -26.94
C THR A 781 10.62 15.21 -25.53
N VAL A 782 9.63 14.48 -25.03
CA VAL A 782 9.14 14.65 -23.65
C VAL A 782 10.27 14.42 -22.64
N GLU A 783 11.11 13.41 -22.86
CA GLU A 783 12.25 13.08 -21.99
C GLU A 783 13.39 14.10 -22.06
N SER A 784 13.65 14.71 -23.23
CA SER A 784 14.65 15.79 -23.31
C SER A 784 14.20 17.04 -22.57
N CYS A 785 12.90 17.36 -22.64
CA CYS A 785 12.31 18.43 -21.85
C CYS A 785 12.33 18.11 -20.35
N ALA A 786 11.99 16.87 -19.97
CA ALA A 786 12.01 16.42 -18.58
C ALA A 786 13.43 16.48 -17.97
N ARG A 787 14.46 16.09 -18.73
CA ARG A 787 15.86 16.28 -18.34
C ARG A 787 16.22 17.75 -18.13
N PHE A 788 15.88 18.61 -19.10
CA PHE A 788 16.15 20.04 -19.02
C PHE A 788 15.52 20.68 -17.78
N CYS A 789 14.24 20.42 -17.50
CA CYS A 789 13.57 20.96 -16.33
C CYS A 789 14.10 20.38 -15.01
N ARG A 790 14.36 19.07 -14.95
CA ARG A 790 14.96 18.40 -13.78
C ARG A 790 16.32 18.99 -13.43
N ASP A 791 17.19 19.16 -14.43
CA ASP A 791 18.57 19.62 -14.24
C ASP A 791 18.61 21.13 -13.90
N GLY A 792 17.54 21.87 -14.25
CA GLY A 792 17.25 23.23 -13.76
C GLY A 792 16.59 23.30 -12.36
N GLY A 793 16.18 22.17 -11.78
CA GLY A 793 15.52 22.08 -10.48
C GLY A 793 14.01 22.36 -10.49
N TYR A 794 13.34 22.21 -11.65
CA TYR A 794 11.92 22.52 -11.83
C TYR A 794 11.04 21.27 -11.86
N PRO A 795 10.03 21.14 -10.98
CA PRO A 795 9.13 19.98 -10.92
C PRO A 795 8.17 19.84 -12.10
N PHE A 796 7.81 20.93 -12.79
CA PHE A 796 6.88 20.91 -13.92
C PHE A 796 7.59 21.21 -15.25
N LEU A 797 7.11 20.55 -16.30
CA LEU A 797 7.55 20.73 -17.68
C LEU A 797 6.37 20.85 -18.65
N GLY A 798 6.53 21.63 -19.72
CA GLY A 798 5.49 21.89 -20.70
C GLY A 798 6.05 21.90 -22.11
N LEU A 799 5.46 21.15 -23.04
CA LEU A 799 5.91 21.08 -24.42
C LEU A 799 4.94 21.81 -25.35
N GLN A 800 5.46 22.68 -26.22
CA GLN A 800 4.71 23.56 -27.12
C GLN A 800 5.40 23.62 -28.50
N ASN A 801 4.64 23.97 -29.55
CA ASN A 801 5.17 24.23 -30.90
C ASN A 801 5.99 23.08 -31.55
N SER A 802 5.82 21.83 -31.12
CA SER A 802 6.62 20.65 -31.55
C SER A 802 8.08 20.61 -31.07
N ASP A 803 8.65 21.73 -30.65
CA ASP A 803 10.10 21.91 -30.47
C ASP A 803 10.51 22.66 -29.20
N THR A 804 9.55 23.24 -28.48
CA THR A 804 9.80 24.15 -27.37
C THR A 804 9.42 23.48 -26.05
N CYS A 805 10.34 23.50 -25.11
CA CYS A 805 10.19 23.05 -23.74
C CYS A 805 10.12 24.27 -22.80
N LEU A 806 9.23 24.20 -21.82
CA LEU A 806 8.98 25.18 -20.79
C LEU A 806 9.13 24.50 -19.42
N CYS A 807 9.66 25.18 -18.42
CA CYS A 807 9.88 24.65 -17.07
C CYS A 807 9.32 25.58 -15.99
N GLY A 808 8.83 25.00 -14.89
CA GLY A 808 8.28 25.77 -13.76
C GLY A 808 8.28 25.03 -12.43
N ASP A 809 8.29 25.81 -11.35
CA ASP A 809 7.91 25.40 -9.98
C ASP A 809 6.40 25.42 -9.77
N LYS A 810 5.68 26.24 -10.55
CA LYS A 810 4.23 26.41 -10.55
C LYS A 810 3.70 26.61 -11.97
N VAL A 811 2.41 26.31 -12.17
CA VAL A 811 1.65 26.62 -13.38
C VAL A 811 1.27 28.10 -13.37
N ALA A 812 1.46 28.78 -14.51
CA ALA A 812 1.19 30.20 -14.66
C ALA A 812 -0.31 30.49 -14.40
N PHE A 813 -0.58 31.50 -13.58
CA PHE A 813 -1.92 31.89 -13.10
C PHE A 813 -3.00 32.07 -14.18
N ASN A 814 -2.60 32.36 -15.42
CA ASN A 814 -3.47 32.60 -16.57
C ASN A 814 -3.68 31.36 -17.47
N SER A 815 -3.23 30.19 -17.02
CA SER A 815 -3.34 28.91 -17.73
C SER A 815 -4.65 28.22 -17.40
N TYR A 816 -5.21 27.51 -18.38
CA TYR A 816 -6.44 26.74 -18.24
C TYR A 816 -6.36 25.45 -19.05
N GLU A 817 -7.05 24.40 -18.59
CA GLU A 817 -7.20 23.16 -19.36
C GLU A 817 -8.05 23.43 -20.61
N ASP A 818 -7.50 23.15 -21.79
CA ASP A 818 -8.10 23.49 -23.08
C ASP A 818 -8.40 22.21 -23.87
N ALA A 819 -9.58 21.64 -23.57
CA ALA A 819 -10.04 20.38 -24.14
C ALA A 819 -10.37 20.46 -25.66
N ASP A 820 -10.55 21.67 -26.21
CA ASP A 820 -10.88 21.91 -27.62
C ASP A 820 -9.65 22.35 -28.46
N ALA A 821 -8.48 22.54 -27.85
CA ALA A 821 -7.27 22.98 -28.55
C ALA A 821 -6.66 21.92 -29.48
N GLU A 822 -6.14 22.35 -30.64
CA GLU A 822 -5.29 21.53 -31.50
C GLU A 822 -3.87 21.38 -30.89
N PHE A 823 -3.73 20.50 -29.89
CA PHE A 823 -2.46 20.22 -29.20
C PHE A 823 -1.72 18.97 -29.69
N ASN A 824 -2.14 18.40 -30.81
CA ASN A 824 -1.63 17.14 -31.35
C ASN A 824 -0.38 17.30 -32.25
N MET A 825 0.45 18.33 -32.06
CA MET A 825 1.65 18.45 -32.88
C MET A 825 2.72 17.44 -32.44
N PRO A 826 3.24 16.61 -33.37
CA PRO A 826 4.24 15.61 -33.04
C PRO A 826 5.56 16.27 -32.66
N CYS A 827 6.24 15.75 -31.64
CA CYS A 827 7.57 16.22 -31.24
C CYS A 827 8.57 16.10 -32.40
N LYS A 828 9.38 17.15 -32.63
CA LYS A 828 10.37 17.14 -33.73
C LYS A 828 11.43 16.05 -33.58
N GLY A 829 11.87 15.77 -32.36
CA GLY A 829 12.83 14.71 -32.06
C GLY A 829 12.24 13.30 -32.11
N LEU A 830 10.94 13.15 -31.84
CA LEU A 830 10.27 11.86 -31.83
C LEU A 830 8.77 11.97 -32.20
N SER A 831 8.45 11.73 -33.47
CA SER A 831 7.11 11.99 -34.02
C SER A 831 5.96 11.11 -33.48
N SER A 832 6.25 10.13 -32.61
CA SER A 832 5.25 9.33 -31.89
C SER A 832 4.80 9.96 -30.57
N GLN A 833 5.48 11.03 -30.11
CA GLN A 833 5.11 11.80 -28.93
C GLN A 833 4.42 13.11 -29.32
N VAL A 834 3.63 13.66 -28.40
CA VAL A 834 2.90 14.92 -28.57
C VAL A 834 3.62 16.05 -27.81
N CYS A 835 3.93 17.13 -28.53
CA CYS A 835 4.65 18.31 -28.04
C CYS A 835 3.78 19.58 -28.17
N GLY A 836 2.54 19.49 -27.68
CA GLY A 836 1.58 20.58 -27.62
C GLY A 836 1.09 21.09 -28.98
N GLY A 837 0.58 22.33 -28.94
CA GLY A 837 0.01 23.06 -30.07
C GLY A 837 0.62 24.45 -30.23
N THR A 838 0.01 25.28 -31.06
CA THR A 838 0.53 26.64 -31.36
C THR A 838 0.27 27.62 -30.21
N ASN A 839 -0.83 27.43 -29.48
CA ASN A 839 -1.25 28.22 -28.33
C ASN A 839 -1.53 27.36 -27.08
N ALA A 840 -1.18 26.07 -27.14
CA ALA A 840 -1.50 25.05 -26.15
C ALA A 840 -0.25 24.21 -25.85
N SER A 841 -0.12 23.72 -24.63
CA SER A 841 1.07 23.02 -24.14
C SER A 841 0.68 21.68 -23.54
N SER A 842 1.42 20.62 -23.85
CA SER A 842 1.30 19.34 -23.14
C SER A 842 2.03 19.48 -21.80
N LEU A 843 1.29 19.41 -20.68
CA LEU A 843 1.82 19.69 -19.34
C LEU A 843 2.10 18.41 -18.56
N PHE A 844 3.27 18.33 -17.93
CA PHE A 844 3.70 17.18 -17.12
C PHE A 844 4.44 17.62 -15.83
N SER A 845 4.57 16.70 -14.88
CA SER A 845 5.47 16.83 -13.71
C SER A 845 6.51 15.72 -13.68
N LEU A 846 7.57 15.91 -12.90
CA LEU A 846 8.63 14.95 -12.65
C LEU A 846 8.35 14.13 -11.39
N GLY A 847 8.37 12.80 -11.51
CA GLY A 847 8.13 11.89 -10.38
C GLY A 847 6.71 11.98 -9.80
N ASP A 848 6.50 11.39 -8.63
CA ASP A 848 5.17 11.17 -8.02
C ASP A 848 4.52 12.44 -7.39
N ILE A 849 4.75 13.61 -7.97
CA ILE A 849 4.10 14.86 -7.54
C ILE A 849 2.60 14.76 -7.83
N ARG A 850 1.77 14.78 -6.78
CA ARG A 850 0.30 14.71 -6.90
C ARG A 850 -0.30 16.11 -6.82
N GLY A 851 -0.83 16.59 -7.93
CA GLY A 851 -1.49 17.90 -8.07
C GLY A 851 -0.67 18.92 -8.85
N LEU A 852 -1.37 19.85 -9.52
CA LEU A 852 -0.79 21.08 -10.06
C LEU A 852 -0.81 22.15 -8.98
N VAL A 853 0.20 23.03 -8.96
CA VAL A 853 0.27 24.19 -8.05
C VAL A 853 0.25 25.45 -8.90
N PHE A 854 -0.64 26.40 -8.61
CA PHE A 854 -0.77 27.62 -9.41
C PHE A 854 -0.09 28.83 -8.76
N ASP A 855 0.29 29.81 -9.58
CA ASP A 855 0.60 31.14 -9.09
C ASP A 855 -0.69 31.84 -8.63
N TYR A 856 -0.74 32.24 -7.36
CA TYR A 856 -1.81 33.05 -6.77
C TYR A 856 -1.25 34.34 -6.19
N ARG A 857 -2.09 35.37 -6.07
CA ARG A 857 -1.71 36.67 -5.53
C ARG A 857 -2.47 36.98 -4.25
N TYR A 858 -1.72 37.36 -3.21
CA TYR A 858 -2.28 38.00 -2.02
C TYR A 858 -2.86 39.39 -2.38
N LEU A 859 -4.14 39.59 -2.11
CA LEU A 859 -4.88 40.81 -2.45
C LEU A 859 -5.00 41.79 -1.27
N GLY A 860 -4.87 41.31 -0.05
CA GLY A 860 -4.90 42.12 1.18
C GLY A 860 -5.80 41.56 2.29
N CYS A 861 -5.78 42.24 3.44
CA CYS A 861 -6.72 42.05 4.53
C CYS A 861 -8.01 42.84 4.31
N PHE A 862 -9.15 42.17 4.42
CA PHE A 862 -10.47 42.81 4.27
C PHE A 862 -11.39 42.44 5.43
N ALA A 863 -12.25 43.37 5.82
CA ALA A 863 -13.27 43.10 6.84
C ALA A 863 -14.39 42.24 6.24
N ASP A 864 -14.62 41.07 6.83
CA ASP A 864 -15.74 40.20 6.50
C ASP A 864 -16.74 40.22 7.65
N LYS A 865 -17.90 40.84 7.42
CA LYS A 865 -18.90 41.02 8.48
C LYS A 865 -20.27 40.60 8.00
N LYS A 866 -21.10 40.13 8.92
CA LYS A 866 -22.49 39.72 8.65
C LYS A 866 -23.28 40.83 7.93
N GLY A 867 -23.49 40.65 6.62
CA GLY A 867 -24.15 41.62 5.73
C GLY A 867 -23.22 42.44 4.83
N SER A 868 -21.90 42.20 4.89
CA SER A 868 -20.83 42.83 4.10
C SER A 868 -19.62 41.89 4.08
N SER A 869 -19.75 40.74 3.41
CA SER A 869 -18.66 39.78 3.22
C SER A 869 -17.66 40.28 2.17
N ALA A 870 -16.39 39.88 2.29
CA ALA A 870 -15.32 40.20 1.35
C ALA A 870 -15.51 39.43 0.02
N LEU A 871 -15.92 38.16 0.10
CA LEU A 871 -16.29 37.31 -1.05
C LEU A 871 -17.80 37.36 -1.31
N VAL A 872 -18.21 37.37 -2.58
CA VAL A 872 -19.61 37.34 -3.02
C VAL A 872 -19.76 36.53 -4.32
N GLY A 873 -21.00 36.18 -4.69
CA GLY A 873 -21.31 35.35 -5.86
C GLY A 873 -21.77 33.95 -5.45
N GLN A 874 -21.36 32.91 -6.17
CA GLN A 874 -21.41 31.55 -5.64
C GLN A 874 -20.27 31.46 -4.61
N VAL A 875 -20.61 31.18 -3.35
CA VAL A 875 -19.65 31.20 -2.23
C VAL A 875 -19.75 29.90 -1.45
N LEU A 876 -18.67 29.12 -1.46
CA LEU A 876 -18.50 28.01 -0.54
C LEU A 876 -17.94 28.54 0.77
N HIS A 877 -18.75 28.43 1.82
CA HIS A 877 -18.30 28.61 3.19
C HIS A 877 -17.61 27.29 3.56
N GLY A 878 -16.28 27.30 3.58
CA GLY A 878 -15.48 26.09 3.48
C GLY A 878 -15.31 25.34 4.79
N THR A 879 -14.40 24.38 4.74
CA THR A 879 -14.13 23.46 5.85
C THR A 879 -13.36 24.17 6.97
N SER A 880 -13.57 23.69 8.20
CA SER A 880 -12.65 23.96 9.31
C SER A 880 -11.75 22.75 9.48
N ASN A 881 -10.43 22.96 9.42
CA ASN A 881 -9.43 21.90 9.48
C ASN A 881 -8.38 22.24 10.54
N THR A 882 -7.84 21.24 11.24
CA THR A 882 -6.69 21.39 12.15
C THR A 882 -5.35 21.49 11.41
N GLY A 883 -5.33 21.23 10.10
CA GLY A 883 -4.16 21.37 9.22
C GLY A 883 -4.36 22.42 8.12
N MET A 884 -4.94 23.58 8.42
CA MET A 884 -5.16 24.64 7.42
C MET A 884 -3.87 25.43 7.14
N SER A 885 -3.51 25.64 5.87
CA SER A 885 -2.51 26.63 5.39
C SER A 885 -3.09 27.43 4.21
N VAL A 886 -2.34 28.41 3.69
CA VAL A 886 -2.75 29.17 2.51
C VAL A 886 -2.90 28.25 1.29
N GLU A 887 -1.97 27.32 1.08
CA GLU A 887 -1.93 26.33 -0.01
C GLU A 887 -3.06 25.31 0.11
N VAL A 888 -3.40 24.88 1.33
CA VAL A 888 -4.53 23.97 1.57
C VAL A 888 -5.86 24.62 1.16
N CYS A 889 -6.02 25.92 1.41
CA CYS A 889 -7.20 26.66 0.99
C CYS A 889 -7.18 27.00 -0.52
N GLU A 890 -6.00 27.29 -1.08
CA GLU A 890 -5.80 27.44 -2.52
C GLU A 890 -6.23 26.17 -3.25
N ALA A 891 -5.67 25.01 -2.92
CA ALA A 891 -6.05 23.73 -3.52
C ALA A 891 -7.56 23.47 -3.41
N PHE A 892 -8.15 23.62 -2.22
CA PHE A 892 -9.59 23.38 -1.99
C PHE A 892 -10.51 24.28 -2.86
N CYS A 893 -10.15 25.54 -3.06
CA CYS A 893 -10.97 26.49 -3.80
C CYS A 893 -10.65 26.57 -5.30
N VAL A 894 -9.38 26.44 -5.68
CA VAL A 894 -8.89 26.65 -7.04
C VAL A 894 -8.89 25.35 -7.85
N MET A 895 -8.47 24.24 -7.26
CA MET A 895 -8.40 22.95 -7.97
C MET A 895 -9.77 22.30 -8.15
N GLY A 896 -10.78 22.74 -7.38
CA GLY A 896 -12.08 22.08 -7.34
C GLY A 896 -12.14 20.89 -6.37
N ASP A 897 -11.11 20.68 -5.53
CA ASP A 897 -11.03 19.66 -4.47
C ASP A 897 -12.01 19.89 -3.29
N ASN A 898 -13.07 20.66 -3.54
CA ASN A 898 -14.23 20.80 -2.67
C ASN A 898 -15.34 19.81 -3.06
N PRO A 899 -16.29 19.49 -2.16
CA PRO A 899 -17.34 18.48 -2.40
C PRO A 899 -18.32 18.76 -3.56
N TYR A 900 -18.14 19.89 -4.27
CA TYR A 900 -19.02 20.36 -5.32
C TYR A 900 -18.32 20.48 -6.69
N GLY A 901 -17.00 20.26 -6.77
CA GLY A 901 -16.24 20.31 -8.02
C GLY A 901 -16.15 21.69 -8.69
N TYR A 902 -16.42 22.77 -7.96
CA TYR A 902 -16.38 24.13 -8.49
C TYR A 902 -15.00 24.76 -8.28
N GLN A 903 -14.45 25.39 -9.33
CA GLN A 903 -13.23 26.18 -9.26
C GLN A 903 -13.58 27.66 -9.05
N PHE A 904 -12.92 28.31 -8.09
CA PHE A 904 -13.18 29.71 -7.70
C PHE A 904 -11.96 30.59 -7.93
N TYR A 905 -12.18 31.78 -8.51
CA TYR A 905 -11.11 32.75 -8.82
C TYR A 905 -10.53 33.47 -7.60
N PHE A 906 -11.23 33.41 -6.47
CA PHE A 906 -10.81 33.99 -5.20
C PHE A 906 -11.01 33.00 -4.06
N PHE A 907 -10.07 33.02 -3.12
CA PHE A 907 -10.15 32.28 -1.87
C PHE A 907 -9.69 33.15 -0.71
N GLY A 908 -10.24 32.90 0.48
CA GLY A 908 -9.95 33.68 1.66
C GLY A 908 -9.90 32.83 2.92
N LEU A 909 -9.04 33.21 3.85
CA LEU A 909 -8.84 32.49 5.11
C LEU A 909 -9.24 33.35 6.31
N GLU A 910 -9.85 32.70 7.30
CA GLU A 910 -10.24 33.31 8.58
C GLU A 910 -9.99 32.37 9.78
N PHE A 911 -9.99 32.96 10.97
CA PHE A 911 -9.93 32.28 12.27
C PHE A 911 -8.74 31.31 12.47
N GLY A 912 -7.72 31.33 11.60
CA GLY A 912 -6.60 30.38 11.64
C GLY A 912 -6.89 29.01 10.99
N ASN A 913 -8.15 28.70 10.70
CA ASN A 913 -8.58 27.33 10.40
C ASN A 913 -9.71 27.19 9.37
N THR A 914 -10.29 28.29 8.90
CA THR A 914 -11.48 28.29 8.03
C THR A 914 -11.12 28.86 6.67
N CYS A 915 -11.45 28.10 5.62
CA CYS A 915 -11.26 28.50 4.22
C CYS A 915 -12.61 28.95 3.61
N TYR A 916 -12.58 29.87 2.65
CA TYR A 916 -13.74 30.34 1.90
C TYR A 916 -13.39 30.47 0.42
N CYS A 917 -14.31 30.07 -0.46
CA CYS A 917 -14.14 30.18 -1.91
C CYS A 917 -15.23 31.06 -2.51
N GLY A 918 -14.91 31.89 -3.51
CA GLY A 918 -15.91 32.71 -4.20
C GLY A 918 -15.49 33.18 -5.59
N ASP A 919 -16.49 33.33 -6.48
CA ASP A 919 -16.23 33.74 -7.87
C ASP A 919 -15.85 35.22 -8.01
N THR A 920 -16.31 36.05 -7.06
CA THR A 920 -16.15 37.50 -7.13
C THR A 920 -15.87 38.11 -5.75
N VAL A 921 -15.21 39.25 -5.73
CA VAL A 921 -15.06 40.07 -4.52
C VAL A 921 -16.19 41.08 -4.42
N SER A 922 -16.52 41.54 -3.20
CA SER A 922 -17.54 42.57 -3.05
C SER A 922 -17.11 43.89 -3.70
N LYS A 923 -18.08 44.69 -4.16
CA LYS A 923 -17.81 46.04 -4.73
C LYS A 923 -16.99 46.95 -3.82
N THR A 924 -17.07 46.71 -2.51
CA THR A 924 -16.30 47.43 -1.50
C THR A 924 -14.83 47.00 -1.48
N VAL A 925 -14.53 45.72 -1.73
CA VAL A 925 -13.16 45.20 -1.93
C VAL A 925 -12.63 45.64 -3.29
N GLU A 926 -13.41 45.50 -4.37
CA GLU A 926 -13.13 45.97 -5.73
C GLU A 926 -12.67 47.45 -5.72
N THR A 927 -13.47 48.33 -5.12
CA THR A 927 -13.15 49.78 -4.99
C THR A 927 -11.88 50.02 -4.14
N GLN A 928 -11.58 49.20 -3.13
CA GLN A 928 -10.36 49.35 -2.30
C GLN A 928 -9.09 48.96 -3.07
N LEU A 929 -9.18 47.88 -3.86
CA LEU A 929 -8.10 47.41 -4.74
C LEU A 929 -7.79 48.45 -5.82
N GLU A 930 -8.81 48.99 -6.51
CA GLU A 930 -8.66 50.04 -7.52
C GLU A 930 -7.97 51.31 -6.97
N ASN A 931 -8.24 51.68 -5.72
CA ASN A 931 -7.69 52.87 -5.08
C ASN A 931 -6.32 52.63 -4.39
N ALA A 932 -5.74 51.43 -4.52
CA ALA A 932 -4.49 51.01 -3.88
C ALA A 932 -4.43 51.31 -2.37
N LYS A 933 -5.57 51.18 -1.69
CA LYS A 933 -5.74 51.42 -0.25
C LYS A 933 -6.73 50.43 0.36
N PRO A 934 -6.26 49.24 0.80
CA PRO A 934 -7.05 48.43 1.73
C PRO A 934 -7.35 49.24 2.99
N LEU A 935 -8.54 49.03 3.57
CA LEU A 935 -8.98 49.72 4.79
C LEU A 935 -8.41 49.12 6.09
N LEU A 936 -7.74 47.97 6.00
CA LEU A 936 -7.02 47.28 7.06
C LEU A 936 -5.52 47.16 6.72
N SER A 937 -4.70 46.96 7.74
CA SER A 937 -3.27 46.65 7.63
C SER A 937 -3.06 45.15 7.47
N ASP A 938 -1.98 44.72 6.83
CA ASP A 938 -1.62 43.29 6.76
C ASP A 938 -1.41 42.68 8.16
N SER A 939 -1.02 43.50 9.13
CA SER A 939 -0.94 43.12 10.56
C SER A 939 -2.29 42.72 11.19
N ASP A 940 -3.41 43.06 10.55
CA ASP A 940 -4.75 42.78 11.07
C ASP A 940 -5.19 41.34 10.72
N CYS A 941 -4.59 40.69 9.71
CA CYS A 941 -4.68 39.25 9.47
C CYS A 941 -3.57 38.52 10.24
N SER A 942 -3.64 38.52 11.57
CA SER A 942 -2.57 37.97 12.44
C SER A 942 -2.91 36.63 13.10
N ALA A 943 -4.03 35.97 12.73
CA ALA A 943 -4.29 34.61 13.19
C ALA A 943 -3.35 33.63 12.48
N THR A 944 -2.50 32.93 13.24
CA THR A 944 -1.64 31.87 12.70
C THR A 944 -2.47 30.74 12.09
N CYS A 945 -2.02 30.22 10.96
CA CYS A 945 -2.63 29.05 10.35
C CYS A 945 -2.45 27.79 11.23
N THR A 946 -3.46 26.92 11.27
CA THR A 946 -3.44 25.72 12.14
C THR A 946 -2.51 24.61 11.63
N GLY A 947 -2.30 24.53 10.32
CA GLY A 947 -1.39 23.58 9.66
C GLY A 947 0.00 24.12 9.35
N ASP A 948 0.21 25.44 9.40
CA ASP A 948 1.52 26.06 9.23
C ASP A 948 1.70 27.25 10.18
N SER A 949 2.67 27.18 11.08
CA SER A 949 2.98 28.23 12.06
C SER A 949 3.68 29.47 11.48
N PHE A 950 4.19 29.38 10.25
CA PHE A 950 4.85 30.49 9.55
C PHE A 950 3.88 31.37 8.76
N ASP A 951 2.68 30.85 8.47
CA ASP A 951 1.63 31.53 7.71
C ASP A 951 0.56 32.18 8.60
N THR A 952 -0.14 33.15 8.01
CA THR A 952 -1.34 33.77 8.59
C THR A 952 -2.60 33.41 7.78
N CYS A 953 -3.70 33.26 8.51
CA CYS A 953 -5.01 32.79 8.06
C CYS A 953 -6.11 33.75 8.58
N GLY A 954 -5.97 35.05 8.29
CA GLY A 954 -6.99 36.06 8.59
C GLY A 954 -7.13 36.40 10.07
N GLY A 955 -8.38 36.57 10.50
CA GLY A 955 -8.74 36.93 11.88
C GLY A 955 -10.24 36.78 12.13
N GLN A 956 -10.71 37.28 13.28
CA GLN A 956 -12.14 37.31 13.58
C GLN A 956 -12.82 38.48 12.85
N ASP A 957 -13.82 38.19 12.01
CA ASP A 957 -14.46 39.15 11.10
C ASP A 957 -13.46 39.82 10.10
N ILE A 958 -12.35 39.14 9.79
CA ILE A 958 -11.25 39.62 8.93
C ILE A 958 -10.78 38.47 8.05
N MET A 959 -10.94 38.64 6.73
CA MET A 959 -10.53 37.69 5.72
C MET A 959 -9.20 38.09 5.09
N GLN A 960 -8.25 37.16 5.10
CA GLN A 960 -7.00 37.26 4.35
C GLN A 960 -7.27 36.75 2.95
N LEU A 961 -7.32 37.65 1.96
CA LEU A 961 -7.90 37.37 0.65
C LEU A 961 -6.82 37.19 -0.43
N TYR A 962 -7.03 36.19 -1.27
CA TYR A 962 -6.18 35.82 -2.40
C TYR A 962 -7.01 35.70 -3.68
N GLY A 963 -6.35 35.81 -4.82
CA GLY A 963 -6.99 35.57 -6.12
C GLY A 963 -5.99 35.33 -7.24
N ILE A 964 -6.48 34.72 -8.32
CA ILE A 964 -5.70 34.23 -9.46
C ILE A 964 -5.65 35.26 -10.62
N VAL A 965 -5.88 36.54 -10.32
CA VAL A 965 -6.36 37.53 -11.30
C VAL A 965 -5.22 38.17 -12.13
N GLY A 966 -5.31 38.02 -13.45
CA GLY A 966 -4.53 38.75 -14.46
C GLY A 966 -5.05 40.17 -14.76
N PRO A 967 -4.36 40.95 -15.62
CA PRO A 967 -4.64 42.38 -15.77
C PRO A 967 -5.93 42.71 -16.53
N SER A 968 -6.77 43.54 -15.89
CA SER A 968 -7.92 44.32 -16.40
C SER A 968 -9.10 43.57 -17.01
#